data_AF-A0A2V1BC11-F1
#
_entry.id   AF-A0A2V1BC11-F1
#
_cell.length_a   1.000
_cell.length_b   1.000
_cell.length_c   1.000
_cell.angle_alpha   90.00
_cell.angle_beta   90.00
_cell.angle_gamma   90.00
#
_symmetry.space_group_name_H-M   'P 1'
#
loop_
_entity.id
_entity.type
_entity.pdbx_description
1 polymer ?
#
loop_
_entity_poly.entity_id
_entity_poly.type
_entity_poly.pdbx_seq_one_letter_code
_entity_poly.pdbx_strand_id
1 'polypeptide(L)'
;MYSYQRSSAAQSTPGGGSEIITKLTLSLDKPSVFYPESDPMKPLLQMASLPGDIKFYDSVTHPLLARATMAPSVDGIFEYFESKIDDSSKAEAFGNVESNFGPASDYDELKAPYALGNWEIGCHVPMLLMNKLLATQQFDEALKVAHYVFNPFAVRKTPPQPGDIWRWPPFKNVLAENALEVFFAKLKPNTIEDSDSVIQKWRDKPFQPFVVARGRRQAMMRWFAVQYIRTLIAYGDYYFMQFTLETIPLAIQLYVQASHIHGQRPQKIPKRGKKKAQSYNSLLDKWDAFSNAVVQLELAFPFSNQIDQPTGRLYDEELMANLFGFATSRYFCIPNNLNLTAVGDLIDDRLYKIRHCQDINGVFRIPPLFEPKIDPGLLVQAAAAGISIASALSDLNSPMPNYRFFLLLQKALELCGELKGLGGQYLSTKEKIDNETLANIRARQETVVSGLVMTIKKQALDEANASLNALHASRASTEYKMRHFLNLLGEAVNKIPDEKTEFSELDEMIEAPAKTNNTYKLIGFEIAELSKSLDANNLNSTIGTIEALAGALHIIPNTDLKALPWGLGVGLRWGAENFAIAASAVARQMKVGADTLSYESTNSGRMATYLRQINDRIHQVNTAGYEIKNLDAQVKTQIVRIGMAEREISNQQTAIDNANEVMNYLKNKYTNLELYSWMDDNLKTLHYQTYTLAYQIAKKAERAYCFERGIDPATSNFISFGYWNASRNGILAGENLMLGLKQLEAAYHETRGYDFEITRHVSLRQLSPLSLFDLRENAWCEFVIPELFFDMDFPGHYQRLIRTVSLSIPCVVGPYTSISCTLRLLNSEYRMNPIATDKGSYPKATDGDDPRFRTVSTPVSSIAVSTAQADSGMFEVNFRDERYMPFEGAGASSRWRLELPSHFRQWDYGTINDVVLHMRYTSKDGGAKLGGVAADAVSDFVYAMIDLS
;
A
#
# COMPACT_ATOMS: atom_id res chain seq x y z
N MET A 1 46.92 6.97 -7.27
CA MET A 1 47.66 7.19 -6.01
C MET A 1 46.99 6.35 -4.93
N TYR A 2 47.62 5.27 -4.49
CA TYR A 2 47.81 4.91 -3.08
C TYR A 2 48.78 3.73 -3.01
N SER A 3 49.80 3.95 -2.21
CA SER A 3 51.08 3.27 -2.07
C SER A 3 51.00 2.01 -1.23
N TYR A 4 51.60 0.91 -1.69
CA TYR A 4 51.95 -0.22 -0.83
C TYR A 4 53.29 0.07 -0.13
N GLN A 5 53.24 0.36 1.17
CA GLN A 5 54.41 0.35 2.05
C GLN A 5 54.85 -1.10 2.28
N ARG A 6 56.10 -1.38 1.93
CA ARG A 6 56.89 -2.50 2.46
C ARG A 6 57.03 -2.31 3.97
N SER A 7 56.70 -3.34 4.76
CA SER A 7 57.25 -3.50 6.10
C SER A 7 58.40 -4.51 6.04
N SER A 8 59.57 -4.04 6.46
CA SER A 8 60.76 -4.84 6.71
C SER A 8 61.05 -4.82 8.20
N ALA A 9 61.07 -6.00 8.84
CA ALA A 9 61.79 -6.35 10.07
C ALA A 9 61.60 -7.87 10.25
N ALA A 10 62.59 -8.72 10.53
CA ALA A 10 63.96 -8.51 10.98
C ALA A 10 64.86 -9.68 10.54
N GLN A 11 66.16 -9.39 10.57
CA GLN A 11 67.31 -10.23 10.25
C GLN A 11 67.49 -11.44 11.19
N SER A 12 67.97 -12.55 10.64
CA SER A 12 69.17 -13.26 11.15
C SER A 12 69.78 -14.15 10.06
N THR A 13 71.07 -13.97 9.83
CA THR A 13 72.02 -14.61 8.89
C THR A 13 72.38 -16.07 9.28
N PRO A 14 73.41 -16.73 8.69
CA PRO A 14 73.62 -17.12 7.29
C PRO A 14 73.89 -18.65 7.16
N GLY A 15 73.48 -19.29 6.07
CA GLY A 15 73.79 -20.70 5.83
C GLY A 15 73.82 -21.00 4.34
N GLY A 16 75.02 -21.21 3.80
CA GLY A 16 75.30 -21.30 2.39
C GLY A 16 74.57 -22.42 1.66
N GLY A 17 74.13 -22.10 0.45
CA GLY A 17 73.63 -23.04 -0.55
C GLY A 17 73.66 -22.31 -1.88
N SER A 18 74.75 -22.51 -2.61
CA SER A 18 75.08 -21.94 -3.91
C SER A 18 73.87 -21.67 -4.81
N GLU A 19 73.83 -20.46 -5.38
CA GLU A 19 73.07 -20.15 -6.58
C GLU A 19 73.33 -21.22 -7.65
N ILE A 20 72.36 -22.12 -7.85
CA ILE A 20 72.24 -22.80 -9.13
C ILE A 20 71.59 -21.76 -10.04
N ILE A 21 72.42 -20.89 -10.58
CA ILE A 21 72.19 -20.31 -11.89
C ILE A 21 72.01 -21.52 -12.81
N THR A 22 70.77 -21.96 -13.03
CA THR A 22 70.46 -22.75 -14.20
C THR A 22 70.78 -21.84 -15.37
N LYS A 23 71.99 -22.01 -15.90
CA LYS A 23 72.40 -21.52 -17.21
C LYS A 23 71.20 -21.77 -18.12
N LEU A 24 70.61 -20.69 -18.62
CA LEU A 24 70.07 -20.73 -19.97
C LEU A 24 71.25 -21.22 -20.81
N THR A 25 71.29 -22.52 -21.11
CA THR A 25 72.04 -23.02 -22.24
C THR A 25 71.36 -22.38 -23.45
N LEU A 26 71.77 -21.16 -23.78
CA LEU A 26 71.73 -20.66 -25.14
C LEU A 26 72.36 -21.78 -25.96
N SER A 27 71.56 -22.49 -26.76
CA SER A 27 72.14 -23.28 -27.84
C SER A 27 73.08 -22.33 -28.58
N LEU A 28 74.32 -22.76 -28.78
CA LEU A 28 75.31 -21.98 -29.53
C LEU A 28 74.86 -21.68 -30.96
N ASP A 29 73.82 -22.35 -31.44
CA ASP A 29 73.15 -22.06 -32.69
C ASP A 29 72.09 -20.98 -32.46
N LYS A 30 72.33 -19.80 -33.04
CA LYS A 30 71.34 -18.72 -33.10
C LYS A 30 70.13 -19.22 -33.90
N PRO A 31 68.91 -19.16 -33.37
CA PRO A 31 67.72 -19.43 -34.16
C PRO A 31 67.68 -18.44 -35.33
N SER A 32 67.59 -18.94 -36.56
CA SER A 32 67.46 -18.12 -37.76
C SER A 32 66.02 -18.15 -38.24
N VAL A 33 65.46 -16.98 -38.53
CA VAL A 33 64.14 -16.86 -39.15
C VAL A 33 64.33 -17.00 -40.66
N PHE A 34 63.75 -18.06 -41.21
CA PHE A 34 63.70 -18.34 -42.64
C PHE A 34 62.37 -17.85 -43.20
N TYR A 35 62.41 -17.13 -44.33
CA TYR A 35 61.23 -16.67 -45.04
C TYR A 35 61.10 -17.50 -46.32
N PRO A 36 60.13 -18.44 -46.42
CA PRO A 36 59.96 -19.24 -47.62
C PRO A 36 59.61 -18.36 -48.82
N GLU A 37 60.31 -18.53 -49.95
CA GLU A 37 60.03 -17.75 -51.17
C GLU A 37 58.59 -17.93 -51.68
N SER A 38 57.98 -19.08 -51.40
CA SER A 38 56.59 -19.38 -51.77
C SER A 38 55.54 -18.63 -50.96
N ASP A 39 55.86 -18.21 -49.73
CA ASP A 39 54.94 -17.47 -48.85
C ASP A 39 55.73 -16.65 -47.81
N PRO A 40 56.29 -15.49 -48.20
CA PRO A 40 57.17 -14.69 -47.35
C PRO A 40 56.46 -14.09 -46.13
N MET A 41 55.13 -14.16 -46.06
CA MET A 41 54.35 -13.75 -44.89
C MET A 41 54.23 -14.85 -43.83
N LYS A 42 54.85 -16.01 -44.06
CA LYS A 42 54.86 -17.16 -43.16
C LYS A 42 56.28 -17.57 -42.75
N PRO A 43 57.01 -16.71 -42.00
CA PRO A 43 58.35 -17.03 -41.53
C PRO A 43 58.39 -18.30 -40.68
N LEU A 44 59.42 -19.11 -40.86
CA LEU A 44 59.71 -20.31 -40.10
C LEU A 44 60.96 -20.08 -39.26
N LEU A 45 60.96 -20.51 -38.01
CA LEU A 45 62.12 -20.52 -37.14
C LEU A 45 62.87 -21.84 -37.34
N GLN A 46 64.14 -21.76 -37.73
CA GLN A 46 65.01 -22.91 -37.88
C GLN A 46 66.00 -22.96 -36.72
N MET A 47 66.04 -24.11 -36.03
CA MET A 47 66.96 -24.38 -34.93
C MET A 47 67.70 -25.69 -35.21
N ALA A 48 69.03 -25.67 -35.18
CA ALA A 48 69.85 -26.85 -35.49
C ALA A 48 69.66 -28.03 -34.52
N SER A 49 69.09 -27.78 -33.33
CA SER A 49 68.89 -28.77 -32.27
C SER A 49 67.50 -29.44 -32.24
N LEU A 50 66.56 -29.04 -33.09
CA LEU A 50 65.19 -29.59 -33.14
C LEU A 50 64.87 -30.10 -34.55
N PRO A 51 64.33 -31.32 -34.70
CA PRO A 51 63.96 -31.85 -36.01
C PRO A 51 62.63 -31.26 -36.47
N GLY A 52 62.69 -30.18 -37.25
CA GLY A 52 61.54 -29.58 -37.94
C GLY A 52 61.50 -28.07 -37.89
N ASP A 53 61.02 -27.45 -38.97
CA ASP A 53 60.81 -25.99 -39.05
C ASP A 53 59.61 -25.59 -38.17
N ILE A 54 59.85 -24.71 -37.19
CA ILE A 54 58.80 -24.21 -36.27
C ILE A 54 58.15 -23.00 -36.92
N LYS A 55 56.81 -22.92 -36.93
CA LYS A 55 56.13 -21.73 -37.46
C LYS A 55 56.42 -20.50 -36.59
N PHE A 56 56.87 -19.41 -37.21
CA PHE A 56 57.12 -18.11 -36.58
C PHE A 56 56.14 -17.04 -37.08
N TYR A 57 54.93 -17.47 -37.41
CA TYR A 57 53.82 -16.60 -37.80
C TYR A 57 52.53 -17.14 -37.18
N ASP A 58 51.56 -16.26 -36.95
CA ASP A 58 50.22 -16.68 -36.57
C ASP A 58 49.29 -16.65 -37.79
N SER A 59 48.65 -17.79 -38.06
CA SER A 59 47.64 -17.92 -39.11
C SER A 59 46.35 -17.14 -38.81
N VAL A 60 46.14 -16.74 -37.55
CA VAL A 60 44.88 -16.15 -37.06
C VAL A 60 44.88 -14.62 -37.12
N THR A 61 46.03 -13.96 -36.95
CA THR A 61 46.13 -12.49 -36.75
C THR A 61 45.67 -11.66 -37.94
N HIS A 62 46.12 -11.98 -39.17
CA HIS A 62 45.75 -11.18 -40.35
C HIS A 62 44.26 -11.30 -40.72
N PRO A 63 43.65 -12.50 -40.76
CA PRO A 63 42.21 -12.59 -41.00
C PRO A 63 41.38 -12.07 -39.82
N LEU A 64 41.87 -12.15 -38.58
CA LEU A 64 41.23 -11.51 -37.42
C LEU A 64 41.21 -9.98 -37.58
N LEU A 65 42.32 -9.37 -37.99
CA LEU A 65 42.40 -7.93 -38.22
C LEU A 65 41.47 -7.49 -39.37
N ALA A 66 41.43 -8.26 -40.46
CA ALA A 66 40.50 -8.02 -41.56
C ALA A 66 39.04 -8.13 -41.10
N ARG A 67 38.71 -9.10 -40.24
CA ARG A 67 37.36 -9.22 -39.69
C ARG A 67 37.03 -8.09 -38.72
N ALA A 68 37.98 -7.66 -37.89
CA ALA A 68 37.80 -6.56 -36.95
C ALA A 68 37.54 -5.21 -37.64
N THR A 69 38.10 -5.00 -38.84
CA THR A 69 37.85 -3.77 -39.63
C THR A 69 36.59 -3.84 -40.47
N MET A 70 36.18 -5.03 -40.92
CA MET A 70 34.99 -5.21 -41.77
C MET A 70 33.69 -5.45 -40.98
N ALA A 71 33.76 -5.90 -39.73
CA ALA A 71 32.58 -6.16 -38.91
C ALA A 71 31.98 -4.87 -38.34
N PRO A 72 30.64 -4.73 -38.29
CA PRO A 72 29.97 -3.54 -37.75
C PRO A 72 30.05 -3.44 -36.22
N SER A 73 30.33 -4.54 -35.54
CA SER A 73 30.41 -4.63 -34.08
C SER A 73 31.53 -5.58 -33.64
N VAL A 74 31.87 -5.50 -32.36
CA VAL A 74 32.86 -6.38 -31.70
C VAL A 74 32.45 -7.86 -31.77
N ASP A 75 31.16 -8.16 -32.01
CA ASP A 75 30.65 -9.53 -32.20
C ASP A 75 31.42 -10.27 -33.30
N GLY A 76 31.83 -9.57 -34.36
CA GLY A 76 32.56 -10.18 -35.49
C GLY A 76 33.94 -10.72 -35.12
N ILE A 77 34.57 -10.18 -34.07
CA ILE A 77 35.86 -10.65 -33.53
C ILE A 77 35.65 -11.99 -32.81
N PHE A 78 34.64 -12.08 -31.95
CA PHE A 78 34.34 -13.30 -31.19
C PHE A 78 33.73 -14.41 -32.06
N GLU A 79 32.91 -14.06 -33.06
CA GLU A 79 32.37 -15.01 -34.06
C GLU A 79 33.50 -15.67 -34.88
N TYR A 80 34.55 -14.90 -35.18
CA TYR A 80 35.71 -15.41 -35.90
C TYR A 80 36.47 -16.46 -35.10
N PHE A 81 36.76 -16.19 -33.82
CA PHE A 81 37.35 -17.19 -32.92
C PHE A 81 36.47 -18.43 -32.79
N GLU A 82 35.14 -18.27 -32.76
CA GLU A 82 34.20 -19.37 -32.56
C GLU A 82 34.08 -20.32 -33.77
N SER A 83 33.97 -19.79 -34.99
CA SER A 83 33.46 -20.54 -36.15
C SER A 83 34.29 -20.46 -37.43
N LYS A 84 35.27 -19.54 -37.51
CA LYS A 84 35.99 -19.24 -38.77
C LYS A 84 37.44 -19.72 -38.81
N ILE A 85 37.97 -20.22 -37.69
CA ILE A 85 39.31 -20.82 -37.62
C ILE A 85 39.20 -22.33 -37.89
N ASP A 86 40.05 -22.85 -38.75
CA ASP A 86 40.16 -24.29 -39.02
C ASP A 86 40.67 -25.06 -37.78
N ASP A 87 40.20 -26.29 -37.57
CA ASP A 87 40.51 -27.05 -36.35
C ASP A 87 42.01 -27.36 -36.18
N SER A 88 42.78 -27.48 -37.26
CA SER A 88 44.25 -27.61 -37.20
C SER A 88 44.94 -26.33 -36.71
N SER A 89 44.39 -25.16 -37.06
CA SER A 89 44.95 -23.85 -36.69
C SER A 89 44.51 -23.41 -35.29
N LYS A 90 43.37 -23.91 -34.79
CA LYS A 90 42.91 -23.67 -33.41
C LYS A 90 43.87 -24.25 -32.37
N ALA A 91 44.47 -25.41 -32.65
CA ALA A 91 45.41 -26.03 -31.71
C ALA A 91 46.62 -25.13 -31.44
N GLU A 92 47.23 -24.59 -32.49
CA GLU A 92 48.39 -23.70 -32.42
C GLU A 92 48.01 -22.32 -31.85
N ALA A 93 46.89 -21.73 -32.29
CA ALA A 93 46.44 -20.40 -31.89
C ALA A 93 46.12 -20.25 -30.40
N PHE A 94 45.81 -21.36 -29.72
CA PHE A 94 45.48 -21.39 -28.29
C PHE A 94 46.53 -22.12 -27.43
N GLY A 95 47.65 -22.56 -28.01
CA GLY A 95 48.79 -23.12 -27.27
C GLY A 95 48.68 -24.60 -26.91
N ASN A 96 48.22 -25.45 -27.83
CA ASN A 96 48.29 -26.90 -27.74
C ASN A 96 49.53 -27.45 -28.47
N VAL A 97 50.19 -28.45 -27.88
CA VAL A 97 51.40 -29.10 -28.40
C VAL A 97 51.07 -30.36 -29.20
N GLU A 98 49.91 -30.97 -28.96
CA GLU A 98 49.41 -32.12 -29.72
C GLU A 98 48.67 -31.62 -30.97
N SER A 99 48.99 -32.17 -32.14
CA SER A 99 48.61 -31.63 -33.46
C SER A 99 47.10 -31.57 -33.77
N ASN A 100 46.23 -32.07 -32.88
CA ASN A 100 44.78 -32.12 -33.10
C ASN A 100 44.02 -31.33 -32.03
N PHE A 101 43.00 -30.56 -32.46
CA PHE A 101 42.06 -29.88 -31.59
C PHE A 101 41.01 -30.88 -31.07
N GLY A 102 40.94 -31.10 -29.75
CA GLY A 102 40.02 -32.08 -29.18
C GLY A 102 39.88 -32.03 -27.66
N PRO A 103 39.02 -32.90 -27.08
CA PRO A 103 38.72 -32.93 -25.65
C PRO A 103 39.87 -33.38 -24.74
N ALA A 104 40.89 -34.04 -25.31
CA ALA A 104 42.10 -34.49 -24.60
C ALA A 104 43.26 -33.47 -24.70
N SER A 105 43.10 -32.40 -25.47
CA SER A 105 44.14 -31.41 -25.75
C SER A 105 44.38 -30.44 -24.58
N ASP A 106 45.65 -30.19 -24.24
CA ASP A 106 46.06 -29.27 -23.17
C ASP A 106 46.52 -27.90 -23.70
N TYR A 107 45.55 -26.98 -23.85
CA TYR A 107 45.80 -25.57 -24.19
C TYR A 107 46.38 -24.78 -23.01
N ASP A 108 47.44 -24.02 -23.24
CA ASP A 108 48.07 -23.11 -22.28
C ASP A 108 48.56 -21.85 -23.00
N GLU A 109 48.24 -20.67 -22.45
CA GLU A 109 48.57 -19.37 -23.04
C GLU A 109 50.07 -19.10 -23.20
N LEU A 110 50.93 -19.83 -22.48
CA LEU A 110 52.39 -19.69 -22.55
C LEU A 110 53.08 -20.76 -23.41
N LYS A 111 52.35 -21.75 -23.94
CA LYS A 111 52.94 -22.85 -24.73
C LYS A 111 53.17 -22.50 -26.20
N ALA A 112 52.53 -21.45 -26.72
CA ALA A 112 52.78 -20.95 -28.08
C ALA A 112 53.00 -19.43 -28.07
N PRO A 113 53.91 -18.89 -28.92
CA PRO A 113 54.31 -17.48 -28.88
C PRO A 113 53.15 -16.47 -29.02
N TYR A 114 52.14 -16.78 -29.85
CA TYR A 114 51.01 -15.89 -30.14
C TYR A 114 49.73 -16.23 -29.36
N ALA A 115 49.72 -17.35 -28.62
CA ALA A 115 48.55 -17.77 -27.86
C ALA A 115 48.18 -16.76 -26.77
N LEU A 116 49.18 -16.16 -26.10
CA LEU A 116 48.94 -15.17 -25.04
C LEU A 116 48.04 -14.01 -25.50
N GLY A 117 48.31 -13.43 -26.67
CA GLY A 117 47.50 -12.33 -27.21
C GLY A 117 46.07 -12.76 -27.54
N ASN A 118 45.89 -13.96 -28.07
CA ASN A 118 44.57 -14.52 -28.37
C ASN A 118 43.76 -14.79 -27.08
N TRP A 119 44.42 -15.28 -26.02
CA TRP A 119 43.81 -15.46 -24.70
C TRP A 119 43.47 -14.13 -24.02
N GLU A 120 44.31 -13.10 -24.18
CA GLU A 120 44.03 -11.76 -23.67
C GLU A 120 42.76 -11.17 -24.29
N ILE A 121 42.65 -11.15 -25.62
CA ILE A 121 41.48 -10.60 -26.33
C ILE A 121 40.23 -11.44 -26.06
N GLY A 122 40.35 -12.77 -26.14
CA GLY A 122 39.21 -13.67 -26.10
C GLY A 122 38.66 -13.98 -24.71
N CYS A 123 39.49 -13.88 -23.66
CA CYS A 123 39.13 -14.32 -22.31
C CYS A 123 39.43 -13.24 -21.24
N HIS A 124 40.65 -12.72 -21.14
CA HIS A 124 41.03 -11.82 -20.04
C HIS A 124 40.38 -10.43 -20.14
N VAL A 125 40.25 -9.88 -21.36
CA VAL A 125 39.58 -8.59 -21.59
C VAL A 125 38.09 -8.66 -21.22
N PRO A 126 37.29 -9.64 -21.69
CA PRO A 126 35.92 -9.83 -21.20
C PRO A 126 35.82 -9.98 -19.68
N MET A 127 36.74 -10.75 -19.07
CA MET A 127 36.81 -10.94 -17.62
C MET A 127 37.02 -9.61 -16.86
N LEU A 128 37.95 -8.77 -17.31
CA LEU A 128 38.17 -7.46 -16.71
C LEU A 128 36.99 -6.51 -16.94
N LEU A 129 36.42 -6.51 -18.14
CA LEU A 129 35.36 -5.61 -18.55
C LEU A 129 34.05 -5.92 -17.82
N MET A 130 33.70 -7.21 -17.62
CA MET A 130 32.59 -7.62 -16.76
C MET A 130 32.72 -7.09 -15.33
N ASN A 131 33.91 -7.16 -14.72
CA ASN A 131 34.13 -6.64 -13.37
C ASN A 131 33.96 -5.12 -13.31
N LYS A 132 34.45 -4.40 -14.32
CA LYS A 132 34.32 -2.93 -14.38
C LYS A 132 32.88 -2.50 -14.59
N LEU A 133 32.16 -3.12 -15.54
CA LEU A 133 30.75 -2.82 -15.80
C LEU A 133 29.86 -3.13 -14.60
N LEU A 134 30.12 -4.23 -13.89
CA LEU A 134 29.43 -4.55 -12.64
C LEU A 134 29.71 -3.50 -11.55
N ALA A 135 30.97 -3.08 -11.39
CA ALA A 135 31.33 -2.03 -10.43
C ALA A 135 30.68 -0.67 -10.75
N THR A 136 30.40 -0.40 -12.02
CA THR A 136 29.67 0.80 -12.49
C THR A 136 28.16 0.58 -12.66
N GLN A 137 27.61 -0.55 -12.20
CA GLN A 137 26.17 -0.90 -12.26
C GLN A 137 25.56 -0.94 -13.68
N GLN A 138 26.36 -1.18 -14.71
CA GLN A 138 25.89 -1.36 -16.10
C GLN A 138 25.62 -2.84 -16.37
N PHE A 139 24.51 -3.35 -15.83
CA PHE A 139 24.23 -4.79 -15.78
C PHE A 139 23.98 -5.41 -17.17
N ASP A 140 23.20 -4.78 -18.03
CA ASP A 140 22.88 -5.31 -19.37
C ASP A 140 24.13 -5.47 -20.24
N GLU A 141 25.00 -4.45 -20.25
CA GLU A 141 26.27 -4.50 -20.96
C GLU A 141 27.22 -5.55 -20.35
N ALA A 142 27.23 -5.69 -19.02
CA ALA A 142 28.02 -6.72 -18.35
C ALA A 142 27.57 -8.14 -18.75
N LEU A 143 26.26 -8.37 -18.91
CA LEU A 143 25.71 -9.65 -19.36
C LEU A 143 26.01 -9.90 -20.83
N LYS A 144 25.90 -8.89 -21.71
CA LYS A 144 26.28 -9.00 -23.14
C LYS A 144 27.73 -9.40 -23.30
N VAL A 145 28.63 -8.77 -22.54
CA VAL A 145 30.07 -9.07 -22.57
C VAL A 145 30.34 -10.48 -22.07
N ALA A 146 29.61 -10.93 -21.04
CA ALA A 146 29.72 -12.30 -20.57
C ALA A 146 29.34 -13.32 -21.65
N HIS A 147 28.33 -13.02 -22.48
CA HIS A 147 27.85 -13.90 -23.55
C HIS A 147 28.87 -14.16 -24.66
N TYR A 148 29.92 -13.35 -24.79
CA TYR A 148 31.04 -13.64 -25.71
C TYR A 148 31.86 -14.85 -25.30
N VAL A 149 31.89 -15.19 -24.01
CA VAL A 149 32.65 -16.32 -23.47
C VAL A 149 31.70 -17.42 -22.98
N PHE A 150 30.70 -17.04 -22.19
CA PHE A 150 29.73 -17.91 -21.54
C PHE A 150 28.30 -17.45 -21.84
N ASN A 151 27.57 -18.23 -22.64
CA ASN A 151 26.18 -17.94 -22.96
C ASN A 151 25.27 -19.12 -22.58
N PRO A 152 24.52 -19.04 -21.45
CA PRO A 152 23.63 -20.11 -21.03
C PRO A 152 22.43 -20.33 -21.96
N PHE A 153 22.16 -19.38 -22.85
CA PHE A 153 21.06 -19.39 -23.83
C PHE A 153 21.49 -19.82 -25.24
N ALA A 154 22.73 -20.26 -25.42
CA ALA A 154 23.19 -20.75 -26.72
C ALA A 154 22.41 -22.00 -27.17
N VAL A 155 22.20 -22.13 -28.48
CA VAL A 155 21.54 -23.30 -29.09
C VAL A 155 22.41 -24.53 -28.87
N ARG A 156 21.85 -25.55 -28.21
CA ARG A 156 22.56 -26.80 -27.91
C ARG A 156 22.46 -27.79 -29.06
N LYS A 157 23.52 -28.57 -29.28
CA LYS A 157 23.52 -29.69 -30.22
C LYS A 157 22.65 -30.83 -29.65
N THR A 158 22.20 -31.75 -30.50
CA THR A 158 21.42 -32.93 -30.09
C THR A 158 22.22 -34.20 -30.41
N PRO A 159 22.67 -34.97 -29.39
CA PRO A 159 22.48 -34.79 -27.94
C PRO A 159 23.27 -33.61 -27.36
N PRO A 160 22.81 -32.98 -26.25
CA PRO A 160 23.44 -31.80 -25.67
C PRO A 160 24.84 -32.11 -25.14
N GLN A 161 25.83 -31.36 -25.60
CA GLN A 161 27.20 -31.47 -25.10
C GLN A 161 27.48 -30.37 -24.07
N PRO A 162 28.18 -30.65 -22.95
CA PRO A 162 28.52 -29.63 -21.94
C PRO A 162 29.27 -28.40 -22.49
N GLY A 163 29.97 -28.55 -23.62
CA GLY A 163 30.68 -27.47 -24.30
C GLY A 163 29.80 -26.48 -25.06
N ASP A 164 28.53 -26.78 -25.32
CA ASP A 164 27.66 -25.99 -26.21
C ASP A 164 27.35 -24.58 -25.68
N ILE A 165 27.42 -24.37 -24.36
CA ILE A 165 27.16 -23.08 -23.69
C ILE A 165 28.37 -22.14 -23.66
N TRP A 166 29.56 -22.67 -23.99
CA TRP A 166 30.80 -21.91 -24.03
C TRP A 166 31.07 -21.47 -25.47
N ARG A 167 31.17 -20.16 -25.71
CA ARG A 167 31.50 -19.66 -27.06
C ARG A 167 33.00 -19.65 -27.31
N TRP A 168 33.78 -19.45 -26.25
CA TRP A 168 35.25 -19.50 -26.31
C TRP A 168 35.75 -20.93 -26.62
N PRO A 169 36.44 -21.17 -27.76
CA PRO A 169 36.76 -22.53 -28.21
C PRO A 169 37.57 -23.38 -27.22
N PRO A 170 38.59 -22.85 -26.50
CA PRO A 170 39.33 -23.61 -25.49
C PRO A 170 38.48 -24.17 -24.33
N PHE A 171 37.26 -23.64 -24.13
CA PHE A 171 36.31 -24.09 -23.10
C PHE A 171 35.27 -25.09 -23.63
N LYS A 172 35.08 -25.22 -24.95
CA LYS A 172 34.15 -26.18 -25.57
C LYS A 172 34.59 -27.64 -25.37
N ASN A 173 35.89 -27.88 -25.39
CA ASN A 173 36.50 -29.22 -25.39
C ASN A 173 37.07 -29.62 -24.02
N VAL A 174 36.37 -29.34 -22.92
CA VAL A 174 36.88 -29.67 -21.58
C VAL A 174 36.08 -30.82 -20.97
N LEU A 175 36.74 -31.94 -20.66
CA LEU A 175 36.19 -32.99 -19.81
C LEU A 175 36.10 -32.47 -18.37
N ALA A 176 34.90 -32.03 -17.97
CA ALA A 176 34.66 -31.47 -16.64
C ALA A 176 34.36 -32.53 -15.57
N GLU A 177 34.00 -33.74 -15.99
CA GLU A 177 33.66 -34.87 -15.11
C GLU A 177 34.93 -35.44 -14.46
N ASN A 178 34.89 -35.66 -13.14
CA ASN A 178 35.97 -36.24 -12.32
C ASN A 178 37.34 -35.54 -12.38
N ALA A 179 37.45 -34.38 -13.04
CA ALA A 179 38.73 -33.68 -13.25
C ALA A 179 39.46 -33.33 -11.94
N LEU A 180 38.73 -32.96 -10.88
CA LEU A 180 39.31 -32.71 -9.56
C LEU A 180 39.78 -34.00 -8.88
N GLU A 181 39.04 -35.10 -9.01
CA GLU A 181 39.42 -36.37 -8.41
C GLU A 181 40.69 -36.93 -9.07
N VAL A 182 40.77 -36.86 -10.40
CA VAL A 182 41.95 -37.20 -11.19
C VAL A 182 43.13 -36.30 -10.83
N PHE A 183 42.91 -34.98 -10.69
CA PHE A 183 43.96 -34.05 -10.29
C PHE A 183 44.49 -34.35 -8.87
N PHE A 184 43.60 -34.56 -7.90
CA PHE A 184 44.02 -34.91 -6.54
C PHE A 184 44.62 -36.32 -6.44
N ALA A 185 44.32 -37.23 -7.38
CA ALA A 185 44.97 -38.54 -7.46
C ALA A 185 46.43 -38.43 -7.93
N LYS A 186 46.78 -37.38 -8.67
CA LYS A 186 48.16 -37.10 -9.12
C LYS A 186 49.05 -36.53 -8.01
N LEU A 187 48.48 -35.95 -6.95
CA LEU A 187 49.23 -35.44 -5.78
C LEU A 187 49.73 -36.60 -4.91
N LYS A 188 50.86 -37.21 -5.28
CA LYS A 188 51.55 -38.22 -4.47
C LYS A 188 52.48 -37.54 -3.44
N PRO A 189 52.55 -38.02 -2.18
CA PRO A 189 53.53 -37.50 -1.22
C PRO A 189 54.96 -37.82 -1.67
N ASN A 190 55.87 -36.86 -1.54
CA ASN A 190 57.31 -37.03 -1.76
C ASN A 190 57.74 -37.46 -3.18
N THR A 191 56.92 -37.23 -4.21
CA THR A 191 57.31 -37.50 -5.61
C THR A 191 57.93 -36.28 -6.27
N ILE A 192 59.05 -36.49 -6.97
CA ILE A 192 59.66 -35.50 -7.86
C ILE A 192 58.93 -35.59 -9.19
N GLU A 193 58.07 -34.61 -9.47
CA GLU A 193 57.38 -34.49 -10.76
C GLU A 193 58.26 -33.73 -11.77
N ASP A 194 57.99 -33.93 -13.06
CA ASP A 194 58.65 -33.17 -14.13
C ASP A 194 58.53 -31.66 -13.88
N SER A 195 59.60 -30.90 -14.17
CA SER A 195 59.65 -29.44 -13.96
C SER A 195 58.57 -28.67 -14.73
N ASP A 196 58.02 -29.27 -15.78
CA ASP A 196 56.93 -28.70 -16.59
C ASP A 196 55.52 -29.04 -16.11
N SER A 197 55.39 -29.89 -15.09
CA SER A 197 54.10 -30.26 -14.50
C SER A 197 53.38 -29.06 -13.88
N VAL A 198 52.05 -29.03 -14.02
CA VAL A 198 51.19 -27.98 -13.45
C VAL A 198 51.30 -27.93 -11.92
N ILE A 199 51.50 -29.09 -11.28
CA ILE A 199 51.61 -29.23 -9.83
C ILE A 199 52.92 -28.62 -9.34
N GLN A 200 54.05 -28.85 -10.02
CA GLN A 200 55.33 -28.24 -9.65
C GLN A 200 55.30 -26.70 -9.83
N LYS A 201 54.74 -26.20 -10.94
CA LYS A 201 54.56 -24.75 -11.16
C LYS A 201 53.70 -24.10 -10.06
N TRP A 202 52.72 -24.83 -9.53
CA TRP A 202 51.92 -24.39 -8.38
C TRP A 202 52.71 -24.44 -7.06
N ARG A 203 53.53 -25.48 -6.83
CA ARG A 203 54.43 -25.59 -5.67
C ARG A 203 55.41 -24.43 -5.60
N ASP A 204 55.98 -24.03 -6.74
CA ASP A 204 56.94 -22.92 -6.82
C ASP A 204 56.28 -21.54 -6.63
N LYS A 205 55.00 -21.40 -7.01
CA LYS A 205 54.25 -20.12 -6.98
C LYS A 205 52.86 -20.29 -6.34
N PRO A 206 52.76 -20.62 -5.04
CA PRO A 206 51.50 -21.01 -4.40
C PRO A 206 50.46 -19.88 -4.31
N PHE A 207 50.90 -18.62 -4.28
CA PHE A 207 50.04 -17.45 -4.14
C PHE A 207 49.64 -16.78 -5.47
N GLN A 208 49.96 -17.39 -6.62
CA GLN A 208 49.58 -16.87 -7.94
C GLN A 208 48.45 -17.71 -8.56
N PRO A 209 47.17 -17.32 -8.39
CA PRO A 209 46.04 -18.15 -8.81
C PRO A 209 45.97 -18.38 -10.32
N PHE A 210 46.46 -17.43 -11.12
CA PHE A 210 46.49 -17.56 -12.58
C PHE A 210 47.46 -18.65 -13.07
N VAL A 211 48.54 -18.95 -12.32
CA VAL A 211 49.45 -20.06 -12.66
C VAL A 211 48.69 -21.39 -12.63
N VAL A 212 47.83 -21.58 -11.63
CA VAL A 212 46.98 -22.76 -11.50
C VAL A 212 45.84 -22.75 -12.53
N ALA A 213 45.27 -21.57 -12.81
CA ALA A 213 44.16 -21.43 -13.75
C ALA A 213 44.57 -21.73 -15.20
N ARG A 214 45.82 -21.45 -15.60
CA ARG A 214 46.37 -21.80 -16.92
C ARG A 214 46.40 -23.30 -17.14
N GLY A 215 46.94 -24.06 -16.19
CA GLY A 215 46.94 -25.51 -16.23
C GLY A 215 45.58 -26.16 -15.93
N ARG A 216 44.60 -25.38 -15.46
CA ARG A 216 43.25 -25.83 -15.11
C ARG A 216 42.19 -24.85 -15.60
N ARG A 217 41.88 -24.92 -16.90
CA ARG A 217 40.88 -24.09 -17.59
C ARG A 217 39.52 -24.05 -16.89
N GLN A 218 39.12 -25.13 -16.20
CA GLN A 218 37.89 -25.20 -15.42
C GLN A 218 37.81 -24.12 -14.32
N ALA A 219 38.95 -23.66 -13.80
CA ALA A 219 38.99 -22.58 -12.81
C ALA A 219 38.47 -21.26 -13.40
N MET A 220 38.88 -20.92 -14.62
CA MET A 220 38.42 -19.72 -15.34
C MET A 220 36.96 -19.85 -15.74
N MET A 221 36.55 -21.02 -16.25
CA MET A 221 35.14 -21.31 -16.56
C MET A 221 34.24 -21.10 -15.33
N ARG A 222 34.63 -21.64 -14.17
CA ARG A 222 33.89 -21.42 -12.91
C ARG A 222 33.86 -19.95 -12.51
N TRP A 223 34.94 -19.21 -12.75
CA TRP A 223 34.96 -17.77 -12.48
C TRP A 223 33.92 -17.03 -13.32
N PHE A 224 33.84 -17.27 -14.63
CA PHE A 224 32.83 -16.65 -15.50
C PHE A 224 31.39 -17.00 -15.08
N ALA A 225 31.13 -18.27 -14.77
CA ALA A 225 29.80 -18.69 -14.33
C ALA A 225 29.39 -18.02 -13.00
N VAL A 226 30.28 -17.99 -12.01
CA VAL A 226 30.02 -17.33 -10.72
C VAL A 226 29.88 -15.82 -10.89
N GLN A 227 30.71 -15.20 -11.74
CA GLN A 227 30.62 -13.77 -12.00
C GLN A 227 29.32 -13.41 -12.72
N TYR A 228 28.86 -14.22 -13.67
CA TYR A 228 27.56 -14.06 -14.33
C TYR A 228 26.41 -14.11 -13.32
N ILE A 229 26.43 -15.09 -12.41
CA ILE A 229 25.45 -15.20 -11.31
C ILE A 229 25.48 -13.95 -10.42
N ARG A 230 26.68 -13.46 -10.05
CA ARG A 230 26.82 -12.23 -9.25
C ARG A 230 26.25 -11.01 -9.95
N THR A 231 26.42 -10.90 -11.27
CA THR A 231 25.81 -9.82 -12.06
C THR A 231 24.29 -9.90 -12.03
N LEU A 232 23.69 -11.09 -12.21
CA LEU A 232 22.25 -11.27 -12.12
C LEU A 232 21.69 -10.95 -10.74
N ILE A 233 22.39 -11.37 -9.68
CA ILE A 233 22.03 -11.03 -8.30
C ILE A 233 22.07 -9.52 -8.09
N ALA A 234 23.17 -8.86 -8.48
CA ALA A 234 23.32 -7.41 -8.31
C ALA A 234 22.25 -6.63 -9.09
N TYR A 235 21.86 -7.15 -10.26
CA TYR A 235 20.78 -6.58 -11.06
C TYR A 235 19.40 -6.82 -10.40
N GLY A 236 19.18 -8.01 -9.84
CA GLY A 236 18.00 -8.29 -9.03
C GLY A 236 17.91 -7.40 -7.79
N ASP A 237 19.05 -7.15 -7.11
CA ASP A 237 19.13 -6.30 -5.92
C ASP A 237 18.73 -4.86 -6.27
N TYR A 238 19.12 -4.36 -7.44
CA TYR A 238 18.72 -3.04 -7.95
C TYR A 238 17.18 -2.89 -8.07
N TYR A 239 16.49 -3.88 -8.65
CA TYR A 239 15.02 -3.85 -8.71
C TYR A 239 14.36 -4.10 -7.35
N PHE A 240 14.94 -4.98 -6.53
CA PHE A 240 14.39 -5.31 -5.22
C PHE A 240 14.41 -4.10 -4.27
N MET A 241 15.43 -3.24 -4.36
CA MET A 241 15.51 -1.99 -3.59
C MET A 241 14.39 -0.99 -3.90
N GLN A 242 13.76 -1.04 -5.09
CA GLN A 242 12.64 -0.14 -5.45
C GLN A 242 11.33 -0.57 -4.81
N PHE A 243 11.15 -1.86 -4.53
CA PHE A 243 10.07 -2.44 -3.73
C PHE A 243 8.64 -2.04 -4.16
N THR A 244 8.38 -2.04 -5.47
CA THR A 244 7.03 -1.83 -6.04
C THR A 244 6.41 -3.13 -6.54
N LEU A 245 5.09 -3.16 -6.73
CA LEU A 245 4.38 -4.35 -7.24
C LEU A 245 4.90 -4.82 -8.60
N GLU A 246 5.43 -3.92 -9.44
CA GLU A 246 5.96 -4.24 -10.76
C GLU A 246 7.44 -4.65 -10.75
N THR A 247 8.25 -4.04 -9.88
CA THR A 247 9.70 -4.30 -9.80
C THR A 247 10.04 -5.59 -9.06
N ILE A 248 9.20 -6.01 -8.11
CA ILE A 248 9.39 -7.26 -7.36
C ILE A 248 9.38 -8.49 -8.31
N PRO A 249 8.40 -8.68 -9.20
CA PRO A 249 8.43 -9.76 -10.20
C PRO A 249 9.69 -9.77 -11.08
N LEU A 250 10.20 -8.59 -11.48
CA LEU A 250 11.43 -8.48 -12.27
C LEU A 250 12.66 -8.96 -11.48
N ALA A 251 12.76 -8.56 -10.21
CA ALA A 251 13.80 -9.04 -9.32
C ALA A 251 13.74 -10.56 -9.13
N ILE A 252 12.53 -11.12 -8.94
CA ILE A 252 12.31 -12.57 -8.82
C ILE A 252 12.83 -13.30 -10.06
N GLN A 253 12.53 -12.82 -11.27
CA GLN A 253 13.00 -13.46 -12.50
C GLN A 253 14.53 -13.56 -12.56
N LEU A 254 15.24 -12.49 -12.19
CA LEU A 254 16.70 -12.47 -12.18
C LEU A 254 17.29 -13.43 -11.12
N TYR A 255 16.72 -13.48 -9.91
CA TYR A 255 17.17 -14.42 -8.88
C TYR A 255 16.87 -15.87 -9.22
N VAL A 256 15.72 -16.15 -9.84
CA VAL A 256 15.36 -17.50 -10.31
C VAL A 256 16.30 -17.93 -11.43
N GLN A 257 16.63 -17.04 -12.37
CA GLN A 257 17.64 -17.31 -13.40
C GLN A 257 19.02 -17.59 -12.78
N ALA A 258 19.44 -16.78 -11.80
CA ALA A 258 20.67 -17.01 -11.04
C ALA A 258 20.67 -18.38 -10.34
N SER A 259 19.53 -18.76 -9.72
CA SER A 259 19.33 -20.05 -9.06
C SER A 259 19.42 -21.22 -10.04
N HIS A 260 18.81 -21.11 -11.23
CA HIS A 260 18.88 -22.16 -12.26
C HIS A 260 20.30 -22.38 -12.79
N ILE A 261 21.09 -21.31 -12.96
CA ILE A 261 22.49 -21.42 -13.38
C ILE A 261 23.37 -21.97 -12.25
N HIS A 262 23.11 -21.58 -11.01
CA HIS A 262 23.81 -22.12 -9.84
C HIS A 262 23.53 -23.62 -9.64
N GLY A 263 22.29 -24.05 -9.91
CA GLY A 263 21.84 -25.42 -9.70
C GLY A 263 21.49 -25.72 -8.24
N GLN A 264 21.10 -26.97 -7.99
CA GLN A 264 20.69 -27.42 -6.65
C GLN A 264 21.86 -27.31 -5.65
N ARG A 265 21.51 -27.03 -4.39
CA ARG A 265 22.51 -26.98 -3.30
C ARG A 265 23.25 -28.31 -3.23
N PRO A 266 24.59 -28.28 -3.06
CA PRO A 266 25.35 -29.50 -2.87
C PRO A 266 24.90 -30.19 -1.58
N GLN A 267 24.48 -31.46 -1.69
CA GLN A 267 24.11 -32.23 -0.52
C GLN A 267 25.36 -32.51 0.32
N LYS A 268 25.25 -32.32 1.64
CA LYS A 268 26.32 -32.72 2.56
C LYS A 268 26.41 -34.24 2.53
N ILE A 269 27.49 -34.77 1.94
CA ILE A 269 27.76 -36.20 1.94
C ILE A 269 28.01 -36.62 3.40
N PRO A 270 27.19 -37.52 3.98
CA PRO A 270 27.40 -37.98 5.34
C PRO A 270 28.77 -38.65 5.45
N LYS A 271 29.45 -38.44 6.58
CA LYS A 271 30.77 -39.03 6.83
C LYS A 271 30.65 -40.56 6.79
N ARG A 272 31.32 -41.18 5.82
CA ARG A 272 31.41 -42.64 5.72
C ARG A 272 32.29 -43.16 6.86
N GLY A 273 31.69 -43.72 7.91
CA GLY A 273 32.38 -44.36 9.02
C GLY A 273 33.13 -43.43 10.00
N LYS A 274 33.73 -44.04 11.04
CA LYS A 274 34.58 -43.35 12.02
C LYS A 274 36.05 -43.52 11.60
N LYS A 275 36.77 -42.40 11.42
CA LYS A 275 38.22 -42.38 11.18
C LYS A 275 38.94 -42.54 12.52
N LYS A 276 39.98 -43.37 12.58
CA LYS A 276 40.88 -43.42 13.74
C LYS A 276 41.67 -42.11 13.84
N ALA A 277 41.66 -41.47 15.01
CA ALA A 277 42.42 -40.24 15.23
C ALA A 277 43.93 -40.54 15.16
N GLN A 278 44.65 -39.79 14.32
CA GLN A 278 46.10 -39.86 14.13
C GLN A 278 46.75 -38.55 14.63
N SER A 279 47.92 -38.67 15.26
CA SER A 279 48.76 -37.53 15.67
C SER A 279 49.65 -37.08 14.52
N TYR A 280 50.18 -35.85 14.60
CA TYR A 280 51.11 -35.30 13.60
C TYR A 280 52.28 -36.26 13.30
N ASN A 281 52.92 -36.81 14.35
CA ASN A 281 54.02 -37.74 14.20
C ASN A 281 53.63 -39.04 13.46
N SER A 282 52.39 -39.50 13.59
CA SER A 282 51.92 -40.72 12.89
C SER A 282 51.58 -40.49 11.41
N LEU A 283 51.44 -39.22 11.01
CA LEU A 283 51.14 -38.80 9.64
C LEU A 283 52.39 -38.30 8.89
N LEU A 284 53.46 -37.92 9.59
CA LEU A 284 54.65 -37.24 9.05
C LEU A 284 55.24 -37.89 7.79
N ASP A 285 55.29 -39.21 7.71
CA ASP A 285 55.83 -39.95 6.56
C ASP A 285 54.79 -40.30 5.48
N LYS A 286 53.51 -39.96 5.70
CA LYS A 286 52.37 -40.35 4.85
C LYS A 286 51.75 -39.18 4.07
N TRP A 287 52.30 -37.99 4.22
CA TRP A 287 51.87 -36.76 3.54
C TRP A 287 53.08 -35.83 3.33
N ASP A 288 52.94 -34.84 2.45
CA ASP A 288 53.85 -33.71 2.31
C ASP A 288 53.06 -32.40 2.48
N ALA A 289 53.71 -31.25 2.33
CA ALA A 289 53.06 -29.93 2.46
C ALA A 289 51.88 -29.70 1.49
N PHE A 290 51.69 -30.57 0.50
CA PHE A 290 50.75 -30.38 -0.62
C PHE A 290 49.83 -31.59 -0.92
N SER A 291 50.06 -32.74 -0.29
CA SER A 291 49.34 -34.00 -0.47
C SER A 291 48.55 -34.39 0.79
N ASN A 292 47.81 -35.50 0.72
CA ASN A 292 46.91 -35.93 1.78
C ASN A 292 47.12 -37.43 2.06
N ALA A 293 47.20 -37.81 3.33
CA ALA A 293 47.42 -39.20 3.73
C ALA A 293 46.19 -40.08 3.43
N VAL A 294 46.42 -41.31 2.96
CA VAL A 294 45.35 -42.31 2.76
C VAL A 294 45.22 -43.16 4.03
N VAL A 295 43.99 -43.31 4.54
CA VAL A 295 43.70 -44.06 5.77
C VAL A 295 42.50 -45.00 5.57
N GLN A 296 42.56 -46.15 6.22
CA GLN A 296 41.47 -47.14 6.22
C GLN A 296 40.32 -46.66 7.12
N LEU A 297 39.10 -46.86 6.64
CA LEU A 297 37.83 -46.60 7.29
C LEU A 297 37.15 -47.92 7.62
N GLU A 298 36.61 -48.02 8.83
CA GLU A 298 35.67 -49.07 9.21
C GLU A 298 34.26 -48.69 8.74
N LEU A 299 33.60 -49.60 8.03
CA LEU A 299 32.23 -49.46 7.57
C LEU A 299 31.27 -50.00 8.66
N ALA A 300 30.27 -49.20 9.03
CA ALA A 300 29.22 -49.64 9.94
C ALA A 300 28.22 -50.54 9.19
N PHE A 301 27.92 -51.73 9.72
CA PHE A 301 26.91 -52.63 9.17
C PHE A 301 25.52 -51.97 9.21
N PRO A 302 24.68 -52.05 8.15
CA PRO A 302 24.79 -52.88 6.94
C PRO A 302 25.34 -52.16 5.70
N PHE A 303 26.03 -51.02 5.83
CA PHE A 303 26.47 -50.23 4.68
C PHE A 303 27.68 -50.86 3.97
N SER A 304 27.43 -51.50 2.82
CA SER A 304 28.44 -52.04 1.90
C SER A 304 28.76 -51.00 0.81
N ASN A 305 30.03 -50.64 0.63
CA ASN A 305 30.49 -49.77 -0.48
C ASN A 305 30.99 -50.63 -1.65
N GLN A 306 30.12 -51.51 -2.16
CA GLN A 306 30.37 -52.24 -3.40
C GLN A 306 30.19 -51.27 -4.57
N ILE A 307 31.28 -51.02 -5.29
CA ILE A 307 31.29 -50.31 -6.57
C ILE A 307 31.42 -51.39 -7.66
N ASP A 308 30.78 -51.21 -8.82
CA ASP A 308 30.69 -52.23 -9.89
C ASP A 308 32.04 -52.61 -10.56
N GLN A 309 33.16 -52.03 -10.12
CA GLN A 309 34.50 -52.38 -10.63
C GLN A 309 35.35 -53.08 -9.55
N PRO A 310 35.76 -54.35 -9.75
CA PRO A 310 36.45 -55.15 -8.73
C PRO A 310 37.94 -54.85 -8.59
N THR A 311 38.50 -53.90 -9.36
CA THR A 311 39.91 -53.51 -9.32
C THR A 311 40.07 -52.02 -9.63
N GLY A 312 40.64 -51.26 -8.70
CA GLY A 312 41.06 -49.88 -8.91
C GLY A 312 42.51 -49.70 -8.48
N ARG A 313 43.41 -49.38 -9.42
CA ARG A 313 44.78 -48.99 -9.08
C ARG A 313 44.77 -47.57 -8.51
N LEU A 314 45.16 -47.43 -7.25
CA LEU A 314 45.48 -46.17 -6.62
C LEU A 314 46.96 -46.24 -6.24
N TYR A 315 47.79 -45.39 -6.85
CA TYR A 315 49.22 -45.26 -6.56
C TYR A 315 50.09 -46.50 -6.87
N ASP A 316 49.94 -47.12 -8.05
CA ASP A 316 50.73 -48.30 -8.51
C ASP A 316 50.68 -49.56 -7.63
N GLU A 317 49.87 -49.59 -6.57
CA GLU A 317 49.54 -50.81 -5.84
C GLU A 317 48.21 -51.41 -6.33
N GLU A 318 48.19 -52.73 -6.52
CA GLU A 318 46.95 -53.51 -6.64
C GLU A 318 46.25 -53.56 -5.29
N LEU A 319 45.33 -52.63 -5.07
CA LEU A 319 44.45 -52.66 -3.91
C LEU A 319 43.36 -53.71 -4.15
N MET A 320 43.35 -54.74 -3.29
CA MET A 320 42.25 -55.70 -3.17
C MET A 320 40.93 -54.96 -2.96
N ALA A 321 39.90 -55.41 -3.68
CA ALA A 321 38.52 -54.97 -3.57
C ALA A 321 38.10 -54.76 -2.10
N ASN A 322 37.25 -53.75 -1.85
CA ASN A 322 36.59 -53.50 -0.56
C ASN A 322 36.08 -54.83 0.04
N LEU A 323 36.90 -55.46 0.90
CA LEU A 323 36.54 -56.65 1.64
C LEU A 323 35.55 -56.20 2.72
N PHE A 324 34.45 -56.94 2.89
CA PHE A 324 33.35 -56.62 3.81
C PHE A 324 33.85 -55.97 5.11
N GLY A 325 33.50 -54.69 5.32
CA GLY A 325 33.79 -53.95 6.55
C GLY A 325 34.88 -52.87 6.47
N PHE A 326 35.69 -52.78 5.41
CA PHE A 326 36.73 -51.74 5.28
C PHE A 326 36.70 -51.00 3.94
N ALA A 327 36.96 -49.68 3.98
CA ALA A 327 37.09 -48.80 2.81
C ALA A 327 38.32 -47.89 2.95
N THR A 328 38.94 -47.44 1.85
CA THR A 328 40.05 -46.47 1.90
C THR A 328 39.54 -45.05 1.62
N SER A 329 40.06 -44.05 2.35
CA SER A 329 39.72 -42.63 2.14
C SER A 329 40.88 -41.72 2.52
N ARG A 330 40.91 -40.51 1.95
CA ARG A 330 41.85 -39.46 2.37
C ARG A 330 41.56 -39.04 3.82
N TYR A 331 42.60 -38.83 4.63
CA TYR A 331 42.49 -38.49 6.04
C TYR A 331 41.77 -37.16 6.24
N PHE A 332 42.19 -36.12 5.52
CA PHE A 332 41.46 -34.85 5.44
C PHE A 332 40.45 -34.88 4.27
N CYS A 333 39.22 -34.40 4.52
CA CYS A 333 38.24 -34.25 3.45
C CYS A 333 38.56 -33.01 2.60
N ILE A 334 38.22 -33.03 1.31
CA ILE A 334 38.31 -31.81 0.47
C ILE A 334 37.20 -30.86 0.93
N PRO A 335 37.52 -29.65 1.41
CA PRO A 335 36.51 -28.71 1.86
C PRO A 335 35.69 -28.18 0.68
N ASN A 336 34.43 -27.84 0.94
CA ASN A 336 33.60 -27.16 -0.05
C ASN A 336 34.11 -25.72 -0.29
N ASN A 337 33.86 -25.17 -1.48
CA ASN A 337 34.16 -23.77 -1.77
C ASN A 337 33.13 -22.85 -1.07
N LEU A 338 33.58 -22.17 -0.01
CA LEU A 338 32.74 -21.24 0.75
C LEU A 338 32.19 -20.10 -0.12
N ASN A 339 32.96 -19.60 -1.08
CA ASN A 339 32.52 -18.50 -1.95
C ASN A 339 31.38 -18.90 -2.87
N LEU A 340 31.35 -20.15 -3.34
CA LEU A 340 30.24 -20.66 -4.16
C LEU A 340 28.99 -20.86 -3.29
N THR A 341 29.19 -21.40 -2.08
CA THR A 341 28.11 -21.61 -1.11
C THR A 341 27.47 -20.29 -0.71
N ALA A 342 28.28 -19.26 -0.42
CA ALA A 342 27.81 -17.93 -0.05
C ALA A 342 26.97 -17.25 -1.14
N VAL A 343 27.29 -17.47 -2.42
CA VAL A 343 26.48 -16.97 -3.53
C VAL A 343 25.11 -17.65 -3.56
N GLY A 344 25.05 -18.98 -3.37
CA GLY A 344 23.80 -19.71 -3.24
C GLY A 344 22.97 -19.29 -2.02
N ASP A 345 23.62 -19.10 -0.86
CA ASP A 345 22.97 -18.59 0.36
C ASP A 345 22.38 -17.20 0.16
N LEU A 346 23.06 -16.33 -0.61
CA LEU A 346 22.57 -15.00 -0.90
C LEU A 346 21.36 -15.01 -1.84
N ILE A 347 21.34 -15.86 -2.87
CA ILE A 347 20.15 -16.03 -3.73
C ILE A 347 18.95 -16.48 -2.90
N ASP A 348 19.16 -17.47 -2.01
CA ASP A 348 18.10 -18.00 -1.17
C ASP A 348 17.61 -16.97 -0.14
N ASP A 349 18.50 -16.17 0.44
CA ASP A 349 18.14 -15.04 1.30
C ASP A 349 17.24 -14.04 0.57
N ARG A 350 17.60 -13.63 -0.66
CA ARG A 350 16.78 -12.69 -1.44
C ARG A 350 15.41 -13.25 -1.81
N LEU A 351 15.37 -14.48 -2.30
CA LEU A 351 14.10 -15.16 -2.61
C LEU A 351 13.26 -15.38 -1.36
N TYR A 352 13.87 -15.70 -0.22
CA TYR A 352 13.19 -15.84 1.05
C TYR A 352 12.55 -14.50 1.46
N LYS A 353 13.32 -13.41 1.47
CA LYS A 353 12.81 -12.07 1.84
C LYS A 353 11.61 -11.66 0.99
N ILE A 354 11.70 -11.81 -0.34
CA ILE A 354 10.60 -11.49 -1.25
C ILE A 354 9.37 -12.35 -0.96
N ARG A 355 9.53 -13.66 -0.75
CA ARG A 355 8.43 -14.60 -0.46
C ARG A 355 7.76 -14.35 0.89
N HIS A 356 8.42 -13.65 1.81
CA HIS A 356 7.91 -13.31 3.14
C HIS A 356 7.57 -11.81 3.28
N CYS A 357 7.43 -11.09 2.16
CA CYS A 357 7.09 -9.67 2.12
C CYS A 357 8.07 -8.79 2.93
N GLN A 358 9.36 -9.11 2.87
CA GLN A 358 10.43 -8.31 3.48
C GLN A 358 11.17 -7.50 2.42
N ASP A 359 11.64 -6.32 2.79
CA ASP A 359 12.61 -5.55 1.99
C ASP A 359 14.01 -6.18 2.03
N ILE A 360 14.96 -5.62 1.28
CA ILE A 360 16.32 -6.17 1.17
C ILE A 360 17.07 -6.27 2.52
N ASN A 361 16.69 -5.43 3.49
CA ASN A 361 17.26 -5.41 4.84
C ASN A 361 16.57 -6.39 5.79
N GLY A 362 15.49 -7.06 5.35
CA GLY A 362 14.73 -8.01 6.17
C GLY A 362 13.56 -7.39 6.95
N VAL A 363 13.19 -6.14 6.66
CA VAL A 363 12.05 -5.47 7.32
C VAL A 363 10.77 -5.80 6.57
N PHE A 364 9.76 -6.28 7.30
CA PHE A 364 8.44 -6.56 6.72
C PHE A 364 7.79 -5.28 6.18
N ARG A 365 7.38 -5.29 4.91
CA ARG A 365 6.70 -4.18 4.25
C ARG A 365 5.58 -4.71 3.35
N ILE A 366 4.41 -4.11 3.47
CA ILE A 366 3.28 -4.38 2.58
C ILE A 366 3.37 -3.36 1.43
N PRO A 367 3.52 -3.79 0.17
CA PRO A 367 3.50 -2.87 -0.96
C PRO A 367 2.09 -2.25 -1.08
N PRO A 368 1.97 -0.94 -1.37
CA PRO A 368 0.66 -0.29 -1.52
C PRO A 368 -0.15 -0.95 -2.66
N LEU A 369 -1.45 -1.16 -2.44
CA LEU A 369 -2.34 -1.92 -3.33
C LEU A 369 -2.58 -1.24 -4.69
N PHE A 370 -2.53 0.09 -4.71
CA PHE A 370 -2.65 0.94 -5.88
C PHE A 370 -1.78 2.18 -5.68
N GLU A 371 -1.26 2.74 -6.77
CA GLU A 371 -0.89 4.16 -6.79
C GLU A 371 -2.18 5.00 -6.60
N PRO A 372 -2.11 6.21 -6.00
CA PRO A 372 -3.31 6.99 -5.69
C PRO A 372 -4.20 7.29 -6.93
N LYS A 373 -5.54 7.11 -6.79
CA LYS A 373 -6.60 7.36 -7.81
C LYS A 373 -7.79 8.19 -7.27
N ILE A 374 -8.56 8.83 -8.18
CA ILE A 374 -9.63 9.88 -8.02
C ILE A 374 -11.00 9.34 -7.47
N ASP A 375 -11.82 10.19 -6.81
CA ASP A 375 -12.91 9.91 -5.83
C ASP A 375 -14.39 9.76 -6.36
N PRO A 376 -15.26 8.83 -5.83
CA PRO A 376 -16.64 8.53 -6.29
C PRO A 376 -17.79 8.73 -5.24
N GLY A 377 -18.16 9.97 -4.90
CA GLY A 377 -19.17 10.30 -3.86
C GLY A 377 -20.66 10.45 -4.28
N LEU A 378 -21.06 10.15 -5.52
CA LEU A 378 -22.35 10.61 -6.06
C LEU A 378 -23.54 9.63 -6.04
N LEU A 379 -23.34 8.36 -5.71
CA LEU A 379 -24.37 7.32 -5.87
C LEU A 379 -25.19 7.00 -4.59
N VAL A 380 -24.85 7.62 -3.45
CA VAL A 380 -25.44 7.30 -2.14
C VAL A 380 -26.66 8.18 -1.80
N GLN A 381 -26.86 9.32 -2.46
CA GLN A 381 -27.87 10.32 -2.04
C GLN A 381 -29.32 10.03 -2.45
N ALA A 382 -29.60 9.24 -3.49
CA ALA A 382 -30.95 9.07 -4.03
C ALA A 382 -31.82 8.01 -3.31
N ALA A 383 -31.21 7.08 -2.57
CA ALA A 383 -31.93 6.01 -1.86
C ALA A 383 -32.42 6.40 -0.45
N ALA A 384 -32.10 7.61 0.02
CA ALA A 384 -32.26 8.04 1.42
C ALA A 384 -33.63 8.69 1.78
N ALA A 385 -34.64 8.68 0.89
CA ALA A 385 -35.91 9.43 1.08
C ALA A 385 -37.15 8.57 1.49
N GLY A 386 -36.98 7.40 2.11
CA GLY A 386 -37.98 6.31 2.21
C GLY A 386 -39.28 6.50 3.05
N ILE A 387 -40.38 5.87 2.59
CA ILE A 387 -41.69 5.68 3.28
C ILE A 387 -42.35 4.32 2.85
N SER A 388 -43.15 3.67 3.73
CA SER A 388 -43.79 2.35 3.54
C SER A 388 -45.26 2.38 3.06
N ILE A 389 -45.62 1.45 2.17
CA ILE A 389 -46.88 1.36 1.39
C ILE A 389 -48.10 0.85 2.19
N ALA A 390 -47.90 0.20 3.34
CA ALA A 390 -48.96 -0.52 4.05
C ALA A 390 -49.98 0.37 4.81
N SER A 391 -49.61 1.59 5.21
CA SER A 391 -50.48 2.47 6.01
C SER A 391 -51.55 3.18 5.17
N ALA A 392 -51.35 3.32 3.86
CA ALA A 392 -52.28 3.98 2.95
C ALA A 392 -53.53 3.13 2.65
N LEU A 393 -53.46 1.80 2.84
CA LEU A 393 -54.52 0.88 2.43
C LEU A 393 -55.66 0.76 3.46
N SER A 394 -55.44 1.12 4.73
CA SER A 394 -56.42 0.89 5.82
C SER A 394 -57.54 1.94 5.92
N ASP A 395 -57.42 3.08 5.23
CA ASP A 395 -58.26 4.27 5.46
C ASP A 395 -59.42 4.44 4.47
N LEU A 396 -59.40 3.63 3.40
CA LEU A 396 -60.45 3.62 2.37
C LEU A 396 -61.83 3.18 2.94
N ASN A 397 -61.88 2.39 4.02
CA ASN A 397 -63.11 1.74 4.50
C ASN A 397 -63.67 2.21 5.86
N SER A 398 -63.32 3.40 6.37
CA SER A 398 -63.87 3.90 7.66
C SER A 398 -65.39 4.23 7.60
N PRO A 399 -66.18 3.87 8.64
CA PRO A 399 -67.63 4.11 8.69
C PRO A 399 -67.99 5.60 8.77
N MET A 400 -69.20 5.94 8.31
CA MET A 400 -69.68 7.33 8.25
C MET A 400 -69.98 7.87 9.66
N PRO A 401 -69.56 9.11 10.00
CA PRO A 401 -69.77 9.67 11.34
C PRO A 401 -71.23 10.13 11.57
N ASN A 402 -71.73 9.98 12.80
CA ASN A 402 -73.09 10.38 13.18
C ASN A 402 -73.27 11.89 13.39
N TYR A 403 -72.18 12.66 13.38
CA TYR A 403 -72.15 14.09 13.68
C TYR A 403 -71.88 14.91 12.42
N ARG A 404 -72.42 16.12 12.40
CA ARG A 404 -72.29 17.09 11.32
C ARG A 404 -70.88 17.63 11.18
N PHE A 405 -70.61 18.12 9.98
CA PHE A 405 -69.31 18.60 9.55
C PHE A 405 -68.67 19.61 10.52
N PHE A 406 -69.39 20.67 10.90
CA PHE A 406 -68.81 21.77 11.69
C PHE A 406 -68.31 21.33 13.08
N LEU A 407 -69.01 20.42 13.75
CA LEU A 407 -68.57 19.91 15.04
C LEU A 407 -67.27 19.12 14.89
N LEU A 408 -67.19 18.25 13.88
CA LEU A 408 -65.99 17.45 13.60
C LEU A 408 -64.81 18.32 13.18
N LEU A 409 -65.06 19.34 12.37
CA LEU A 409 -64.05 20.33 11.97
C LEU A 409 -63.51 21.07 13.19
N GLN A 410 -64.38 21.56 14.08
CA GLN A 410 -63.97 22.25 15.31
C GLN A 410 -63.08 21.34 16.18
N LYS A 411 -63.48 20.08 16.39
CA LYS A 411 -62.69 19.11 17.17
C LYS A 411 -61.37 18.75 16.49
N ALA A 412 -61.33 18.68 15.17
CA ALA A 412 -60.09 18.49 14.42
C ALA A 412 -59.14 19.70 14.58
N LEU A 413 -59.67 20.93 14.53
CA LEU A 413 -58.88 22.16 14.72
C LEU A 413 -58.32 22.29 16.15
N GLU A 414 -59.11 21.94 17.17
CA GLU A 414 -58.67 21.91 18.58
C GLU A 414 -57.48 20.96 18.77
N LEU A 415 -57.60 19.71 18.34
CA LEU A 415 -56.51 18.71 18.42
C LEU A 415 -55.29 19.09 17.58
N CYS A 416 -55.51 19.73 16.43
CA CYS A 416 -54.43 20.22 15.59
C CYS A 416 -53.66 21.37 16.27
N GLY A 417 -54.35 22.22 17.05
CA GLY A 417 -53.73 23.22 17.92
C GLY A 417 -52.83 22.61 18.99
N GLU A 418 -53.30 21.55 19.66
CA GLU A 418 -52.50 20.79 20.64
C GLU A 418 -51.28 20.13 19.99
N LEU A 419 -51.45 19.52 18.82
CA LEU A 419 -50.36 18.90 18.05
C LEU A 419 -49.26 19.90 17.69
N LYS A 420 -49.61 21.12 17.29
CA LYS A 420 -48.63 22.20 17.03
C LYS A 420 -47.87 22.59 18.29
N GLY A 421 -48.58 22.72 19.42
CA GLY A 421 -47.96 23.01 20.72
C GLY A 421 -46.94 21.95 21.13
N LEU A 422 -47.30 20.67 21.01
CA LEU A 422 -46.40 19.55 21.26
C LEU A 422 -45.21 19.52 20.29
N GLY A 423 -45.43 19.81 19.01
CA GLY A 423 -44.36 19.90 18.01
C GLY A 423 -43.30 20.96 18.35
N GLY A 424 -43.72 22.13 18.83
CA GLY A 424 -42.80 23.19 19.29
C GLY A 424 -42.01 22.80 20.55
N GLN A 425 -42.67 22.17 21.54
CA GLN A 425 -42.01 21.68 22.75
C GLN A 425 -41.01 20.56 22.46
N TYR A 426 -41.36 19.67 21.53
CA TYR A 426 -40.49 18.59 21.08
C TYR A 426 -39.24 19.12 20.38
N LEU A 427 -39.39 20.09 19.47
CA LEU A 427 -38.26 20.74 18.81
C LEU A 427 -37.33 21.43 19.83
N SER A 428 -37.88 22.19 20.78
CA SER A 428 -37.09 22.83 21.84
C SER A 428 -36.35 21.81 22.72
N THR A 429 -36.94 20.64 22.97
CA THR A 429 -36.29 19.56 23.72
C THR A 429 -35.13 18.96 22.93
N LYS A 430 -35.31 18.72 21.62
CA LYS A 430 -34.23 18.27 20.73
C LYS A 430 -33.06 19.25 20.69
N GLU A 431 -33.32 20.56 20.55
CA GLU A 431 -32.27 21.59 20.59
C GLU A 431 -31.49 21.57 21.92
N LYS A 432 -32.17 21.35 23.04
CA LYS A 432 -31.52 21.23 24.37
C LYS A 432 -30.67 19.97 24.48
N ILE A 433 -31.11 18.84 23.94
CA ILE A 433 -30.30 17.61 23.85
C ILE A 433 -29.01 17.89 23.07
N ASP A 434 -29.12 18.47 21.87
CA ASP A 434 -27.96 18.71 21.01
C ASP A 434 -26.96 19.68 21.67
N ASN A 435 -27.46 20.71 22.37
CA ASN A 435 -26.61 21.63 23.12
C ASN A 435 -25.91 20.95 24.31
N GLU A 436 -26.61 20.11 25.07
CA GLU A 436 -26.05 19.39 26.22
C GLU A 436 -25.07 18.27 25.82
N THR A 437 -25.35 17.57 24.72
CA THR A 437 -24.42 16.59 24.16
C THR A 437 -23.13 17.27 23.70
N LEU A 438 -23.23 18.41 23.01
CA LEU A 438 -22.06 19.19 22.58
C LEU A 438 -21.25 19.71 23.78
N ALA A 439 -21.92 20.20 24.82
CA ALA A 439 -21.25 20.65 26.04
C ALA A 439 -20.49 19.50 26.74
N ASN A 440 -21.11 18.33 26.85
CA ASN A 440 -20.47 17.13 27.41
C ASN A 440 -19.28 16.66 26.57
N ILE A 441 -19.41 16.67 25.23
CA ILE A 441 -18.32 16.31 24.32
C ILE A 441 -17.14 17.28 24.50
N ARG A 442 -17.39 18.59 24.55
CA ARG A 442 -16.35 19.60 24.75
C ARG A 442 -15.62 19.41 26.08
N ALA A 443 -16.36 19.25 27.18
CA ALA A 443 -15.77 19.02 28.50
C ALA A 443 -14.94 17.73 28.53
N ARG A 444 -15.44 16.64 27.91
CA ARG A 444 -14.68 15.38 27.79
C ARG A 444 -13.42 15.58 26.97
N GLN A 445 -13.50 16.24 25.82
CA GLN A 445 -12.33 16.52 24.99
C GLN A 445 -11.31 17.38 25.72
N GLU A 446 -11.74 18.39 26.49
CA GLU A 446 -10.87 19.24 27.29
C GLU A 446 -10.10 18.45 28.36
N THR A 447 -10.75 17.51 29.06
CA THR A 447 -10.06 16.63 30.02
C THR A 447 -9.01 15.74 29.33
N VAL A 448 -9.34 15.16 28.16
CA VAL A 448 -8.44 14.32 27.39
C VAL A 448 -7.25 15.13 26.87
N VAL A 449 -7.50 16.29 26.27
CA VAL A 449 -6.47 17.19 25.77
C VAL A 449 -5.56 17.63 26.91
N SER A 450 -6.12 18.00 28.06
CA SER A 450 -5.33 18.37 29.24
C SER A 450 -4.46 17.22 29.76
N GLY A 451 -4.95 15.97 29.70
CA GLY A 451 -4.17 14.76 30.00
C GLY A 451 -3.05 14.47 28.98
N LEU A 452 -3.29 14.72 27.69
CA LEU A 452 -2.25 14.63 26.66
C LEU A 452 -1.18 15.71 26.86
N VAL A 453 -1.57 16.95 27.15
CA VAL A 453 -0.64 18.03 27.48
C VAL A 453 0.19 17.67 28.71
N MET A 454 -0.41 17.08 29.75
CA MET A 454 0.34 16.57 30.90
C MET A 454 1.41 15.54 30.50
N THR A 455 1.08 14.63 29.58
CA THR A 455 2.05 13.66 29.07
C THR A 455 3.20 14.34 28.34
N ILE A 456 2.90 15.35 27.51
CA ILE A 456 3.92 16.16 26.82
C ILE A 456 4.80 16.89 27.86
N LYS A 457 4.22 17.47 28.92
CA LYS A 457 4.99 18.16 29.96
C LYS A 457 5.92 17.20 30.73
N LYS A 458 5.46 15.97 31.02
CA LYS A 458 6.32 14.92 31.60
C LYS A 458 7.46 14.54 30.66
N GLN A 459 7.17 14.34 29.38
CA GLN A 459 8.21 14.05 28.38
C GLN A 459 9.20 15.20 28.22
N ALA A 460 8.75 16.46 28.30
CA ALA A 460 9.64 17.62 28.26
C ALA A 460 10.57 17.67 29.50
N LEU A 461 10.09 17.22 30.66
CA LEU A 461 10.94 17.05 31.84
C LEU A 461 11.96 15.92 31.65
N ASP A 462 11.54 14.78 31.09
CA ASP A 462 12.45 13.68 30.76
C ASP A 462 13.50 14.09 29.73
N GLU A 463 13.11 14.84 28.70
CA GLU A 463 14.01 15.45 27.71
C GLU A 463 15.00 16.40 28.38
N ALA A 464 14.51 17.29 29.25
CA ALA A 464 15.37 18.24 29.97
C ALA A 464 16.39 17.54 30.88
N ASN A 465 16.00 16.41 31.49
CA ASN A 465 16.91 15.55 32.26
C ASN A 465 17.92 14.83 31.34
N ALA A 466 17.47 14.32 30.19
CA ALA A 466 18.35 13.71 29.21
C ALA A 466 19.37 14.71 28.65
N SER A 467 18.98 15.96 28.38
CA SER A 467 19.89 17.00 27.94
C SER A 467 20.89 17.39 29.03
N LEU A 468 20.50 17.37 30.30
CA LEU A 468 21.43 17.54 31.43
C LEU A 468 22.49 16.42 31.44
N ASN A 469 22.07 15.16 31.25
CA ASN A 469 22.99 14.03 31.14
C ASN A 469 23.94 14.18 29.94
N ALA A 470 23.44 14.67 28.80
CA ALA A 470 24.26 14.94 27.61
C ALA A 470 25.28 16.06 27.84
N LEU A 471 24.94 17.09 28.61
CA LEU A 471 25.87 18.14 29.01
C LEU A 471 26.96 17.59 29.95
N HIS A 472 26.62 16.72 30.90
CA HIS A 472 27.62 16.05 31.73
C HIS A 472 28.55 15.14 30.91
N ALA A 473 28.02 14.40 29.92
CA ALA A 473 28.83 13.60 29.02
C ALA A 473 29.77 14.47 28.16
N SER A 474 29.27 15.60 27.63
CA SER A 474 30.08 16.58 26.91
C SER A 474 31.21 17.13 27.79
N ARG A 475 30.89 17.49 29.03
CA ARG A 475 31.88 17.93 30.03
C ARG A 475 32.95 16.88 30.25
N ALA A 476 32.56 15.62 30.47
CA ALA A 476 33.51 14.51 30.66
C ALA A 476 34.40 14.27 29.43
N SER A 477 33.87 14.44 28.22
CA SER A 477 34.64 14.36 26.97
C SER A 477 35.68 15.48 26.86
N THR A 478 35.31 16.73 27.16
CA THR A 478 36.25 17.85 27.17
C THR A 478 37.29 17.71 28.27
N GLU A 479 36.90 17.20 29.44
CA GLU A 479 37.83 16.86 30.52
C GLU A 479 38.86 15.80 30.08
N TYR A 480 38.41 14.76 29.37
CA TYR A 480 39.30 13.76 28.79
C TYR A 480 40.26 14.36 27.76
N LYS A 481 39.78 15.25 26.87
CA LYS A 481 40.60 15.97 25.89
C LYS A 481 41.68 16.80 26.60
N MET A 482 41.32 17.55 27.63
CA MET A 482 42.25 18.34 28.43
C MET A 482 43.29 17.44 29.11
N ARG A 483 42.86 16.35 29.74
CA ARG A 483 43.73 15.36 30.39
C ARG A 483 44.73 14.75 29.40
N HIS A 484 44.29 14.43 28.19
CA HIS A 484 45.15 13.89 27.14
C HIS A 484 46.28 14.87 26.78
N PHE A 485 45.97 16.14 26.54
CA PHE A 485 46.99 17.14 26.18
C PHE A 485 47.90 17.51 27.34
N LEU A 486 47.41 17.54 28.59
CA LEU A 486 48.24 17.69 29.79
C LEU A 486 49.27 16.54 29.91
N ASN A 487 48.83 15.30 29.69
CA ASN A 487 49.73 14.14 29.68
C ASN A 487 50.79 14.22 28.57
N LEU A 488 50.42 14.71 27.37
CA LEU A 488 51.37 14.91 26.26
C LEU A 488 52.40 16.01 26.54
N LEU A 489 52.08 16.96 27.41
CA LEU A 489 52.99 18.03 27.85
C LEU A 489 53.83 17.64 29.08
N GLY A 490 53.53 16.50 29.73
CA GLY A 490 54.18 16.08 30.98
C GLY A 490 53.74 16.91 32.20
N GLU A 491 52.61 17.62 32.09
CA GLU A 491 52.05 18.47 33.12
C GLU A 491 51.10 17.71 34.05
N ALA A 492 50.92 18.19 35.28
CA ALA A 492 50.12 17.50 36.29
C ALA A 492 48.61 17.60 36.01
N VAL A 493 47.88 16.49 36.23
CA VAL A 493 46.43 16.36 35.98
C VAL A 493 45.57 17.21 36.93
N ASN A 494 46.13 17.70 38.02
CA ASN A 494 45.44 18.56 39.00
C ASN A 494 45.11 19.98 38.48
N LYS A 495 45.56 20.34 37.29
CA LYS A 495 45.22 21.61 36.62
C LYS A 495 43.84 21.61 35.94
N ILE A 496 43.12 20.48 35.95
CA ILE A 496 41.74 20.39 35.46
C ILE A 496 40.79 21.08 36.47
N PRO A 497 39.99 22.08 36.06
CA PRO A 497 39.14 22.84 36.98
C PRO A 497 37.90 22.04 37.41
N ASP A 498 37.57 22.13 38.70
CA ASP A 498 36.31 21.61 39.26
C ASP A 498 35.20 22.68 39.19
N GLU A 499 33.93 22.34 39.41
CA GLU A 499 32.77 23.24 39.25
C GLU A 499 32.87 24.56 40.05
N LYS A 500 33.66 24.56 41.13
CA LYS A 500 33.83 25.71 42.06
C LYS A 500 35.15 26.46 41.91
N THR A 501 36.12 25.93 41.17
CA THR A 501 37.44 26.57 40.99
C THR A 501 37.48 27.34 39.67
N GLU A 502 38.04 28.55 39.67
CA GLU A 502 38.31 29.28 38.43
C GLU A 502 39.42 28.60 37.62
N PHE A 503 39.37 28.73 36.30
CA PHE A 503 40.37 28.13 35.40
C PHE A 503 41.62 29.01 35.32
N SER A 504 42.81 28.40 35.50
CA SER A 504 44.10 29.06 35.32
C SER A 504 44.77 28.60 34.01
N GLU A 505 45.13 29.55 33.15
CA GLU A 505 45.80 29.27 31.87
C GLU A 505 47.22 28.72 32.06
N LEU A 506 47.66 27.92 31.10
CA LEU A 506 49.07 27.58 30.91
C LEU A 506 49.75 28.64 30.02
N ASP A 507 50.94 29.09 30.40
CA ASP A 507 51.72 30.06 29.63
C ASP A 507 52.10 29.51 28.25
N GLU A 508 51.68 30.20 27.19
CA GLU A 508 52.04 29.86 25.82
C GLU A 508 53.51 30.27 25.52
N MET A 509 54.33 29.35 25.01
CA MET A 509 55.73 29.62 24.63
C MET A 509 55.82 30.26 23.24
N ILE A 510 55.14 31.39 23.04
CA ILE A 510 55.14 32.11 21.77
C ILE A 510 56.37 33.03 21.70
N GLU A 511 57.38 32.62 20.93
CA GLU A 511 58.48 33.51 20.56
C GLU A 511 57.98 34.62 19.61
N ALA A 512 58.33 35.88 19.90
CA ALA A 512 58.02 36.98 19.02
C ALA A 512 58.74 36.81 17.66
N PRO A 513 58.05 36.99 16.51
CA PRO A 513 58.68 36.85 15.21
C PRO A 513 59.83 37.85 15.07
N ALA A 514 60.97 37.39 14.56
CA ALA A 514 62.15 38.23 14.44
C ALA A 514 61.90 39.37 13.42
N LYS A 515 62.34 40.59 13.75
CA LYS A 515 62.24 41.75 12.86
C LYS A 515 63.33 41.67 11.79
N THR A 516 63.06 40.95 10.72
CA THR A 516 63.91 40.90 9.52
C THR A 516 63.22 41.68 8.39
N ASN A 517 63.99 42.36 7.52
CA ASN A 517 63.49 43.24 6.43
C ASN A 517 62.66 42.53 5.32
N ASN A 518 62.22 41.28 5.54
CA ASN A 518 61.41 40.51 4.60
C ASN A 518 59.93 40.52 5.02
N THR A 519 59.03 40.42 4.04
CA THR A 519 57.57 40.47 4.18
C THR A 519 56.97 39.37 5.09
N TYR A 520 57.74 38.35 5.47
CA TYR A 520 57.28 37.18 6.23
C TYR A 520 57.70 37.24 7.69
N LYS A 521 56.75 37.01 8.60
CA LYS A 521 56.97 36.88 10.05
C LYS A 521 57.33 35.44 10.38
N LEU A 522 58.62 35.17 10.60
CA LEU A 522 59.16 33.82 10.85
C LEU A 522 59.75 33.74 12.27
N ILE A 523 59.65 32.58 12.91
CA ILE A 523 60.34 32.30 14.19
C ILE A 523 61.83 32.02 13.96
N GLY A 524 62.65 32.07 15.01
CA GLY A 524 64.10 31.92 14.89
C GLY A 524 64.56 30.63 14.17
N PHE A 525 63.89 29.51 14.43
CA PHE A 525 64.19 28.23 13.78
C PHE A 525 63.80 28.18 12.29
N GLU A 526 62.75 28.87 11.87
CA GLU A 526 62.33 28.96 10.45
C GLU A 526 63.27 29.85 9.65
N ILE A 527 63.81 30.90 10.28
CA ILE A 527 64.86 31.73 9.67
C ILE A 527 66.12 30.90 9.44
N ALA A 528 66.52 30.09 10.43
CA ALA A 528 67.66 29.20 10.32
C ALA A 528 67.45 28.09 9.27
N GLU A 529 66.23 27.55 9.14
CA GLU A 529 65.87 26.60 8.09
C GLU A 529 66.03 27.23 6.69
N LEU A 530 65.45 28.41 6.49
CA LEU A 530 65.43 29.10 5.21
C LEU A 530 66.83 29.58 4.81
N SER A 531 67.61 30.14 5.74
CA SER A 531 68.97 30.61 5.46
C SER A 531 69.88 29.45 5.07
N LYS A 532 69.87 28.34 5.84
CA LYS A 532 70.72 27.18 5.58
C LYS A 532 70.32 26.43 4.31
N SER A 533 69.02 26.41 3.97
CA SER A 533 68.55 25.85 2.69
C SER A 533 69.02 26.67 1.50
N LEU A 534 69.06 28.01 1.63
CA LEU A 534 69.54 28.91 0.59
C LEU A 534 71.06 28.75 0.41
N ASP A 535 71.82 28.69 1.52
CA ASP A 535 73.26 28.45 1.50
C ASP A 535 73.61 27.09 0.87
N ALA A 536 72.87 26.04 1.22
CA ALA A 536 73.01 24.72 0.59
C ALA A 536 72.70 24.76 -0.91
N ASN A 537 71.67 25.51 -1.35
CA ASN A 537 71.34 25.66 -2.76
C ASN A 537 72.43 26.42 -3.54
N ASN A 538 73.00 27.48 -2.96
CA ASN A 538 74.12 28.22 -3.56
C ASN A 538 75.36 27.35 -3.72
N LEU A 539 75.69 26.53 -2.72
CA LEU A 539 76.77 25.55 -2.82
C LEU A 539 76.46 24.49 -3.88
N ASN A 540 75.24 23.95 -3.94
CA ASN A 540 74.82 22.98 -4.96
C ASN A 540 74.88 23.55 -6.38
N SER A 541 74.50 24.82 -6.59
CA SER A 541 74.64 25.50 -7.88
C SER A 541 76.12 25.63 -8.28
N THR A 542 77.00 25.96 -7.32
CA THR A 542 78.45 26.06 -7.54
C THR A 542 79.08 24.68 -7.80
N ILE A 543 78.62 23.64 -7.11
CA ILE A 543 79.03 22.26 -7.37
C ILE A 543 78.67 21.87 -8.80
N GLY A 544 77.47 22.19 -9.26
CA GLY A 544 77.02 21.89 -10.63
C GLY A 544 77.89 22.54 -11.71
N THR A 545 78.40 23.75 -11.48
CA THR A 545 79.32 24.41 -12.44
C THR A 545 80.72 23.79 -12.41
N ILE A 546 81.24 23.42 -11.23
CA ILE A 546 82.53 22.73 -11.08
C ILE A 546 82.47 21.32 -11.68
N GLU A 547 81.38 20.59 -11.48
CA GLU A 547 81.16 19.27 -12.09
C GLU A 547 81.00 19.36 -13.62
N ALA A 548 80.31 20.38 -14.14
CA ALA A 548 80.23 20.62 -15.58
C ALA A 548 81.60 20.94 -16.19
N LEU A 549 82.43 21.73 -15.49
CA LEU A 549 83.82 22.00 -15.90
C LEU A 549 84.67 20.72 -15.85
N ALA A 550 84.52 19.89 -14.81
CA ALA A 550 85.18 18.59 -14.71
C ALA A 550 84.75 17.66 -15.85
N GLY A 551 83.45 17.63 -16.20
CA GLY A 551 82.91 16.87 -17.32
C GLY A 551 83.47 17.32 -18.68
N ALA A 552 83.63 18.64 -18.90
CA ALA A 552 84.24 19.19 -20.10
C ALA A 552 85.75 18.85 -20.19
N LEU A 553 86.47 18.88 -19.06
CA LEU A 553 87.89 18.52 -19.00
C LEU A 553 88.14 17.02 -19.22
N HIS A 554 87.18 16.16 -18.90
CA HIS A 554 87.25 14.72 -19.21
C HIS A 554 87.13 14.40 -20.70
N ILE A 555 86.59 15.31 -21.53
CA ILE A 555 86.42 15.10 -22.98
C ILE A 555 87.71 15.41 -23.77
N ILE A 556 88.65 16.17 -23.18
CA ILE A 556 89.91 16.53 -23.82
C ILE A 556 90.86 15.32 -23.75
N PRO A 557 91.32 14.77 -24.89
CA PRO A 557 92.22 13.62 -24.91
C PRO A 557 93.58 13.97 -24.27
N ASN A 558 94.10 13.08 -23.43
CA ASN A 558 95.41 13.26 -22.84
C ASN A 558 96.51 13.14 -23.91
N THR A 559 97.45 14.08 -23.90
CA THR A 559 98.67 13.99 -24.69
C THR A 559 99.69 13.12 -23.95
N ASP A 560 99.91 11.91 -24.47
CA ASP A 560 101.01 11.06 -24.04
C ASP A 560 102.28 11.44 -24.82
N LEU A 561 103.23 12.13 -24.18
CA LEU A 561 104.54 12.34 -24.79
C LEU A 561 105.40 11.09 -24.53
N LYS A 562 105.39 10.15 -25.48
CA LYS A 562 106.20 8.93 -25.44
C LYS A 562 107.50 9.14 -26.23
N ALA A 563 108.57 9.54 -25.56
CA ALA A 563 109.92 9.50 -26.13
C ALA A 563 110.52 8.11 -25.88
N LEU A 564 110.54 7.25 -26.91
CA LEU A 564 111.02 5.86 -26.81
C LEU A 564 112.02 5.54 -27.94
N PRO A 565 113.33 5.80 -27.78
CA PRO A 565 114.35 5.05 -28.49
C PRO A 565 114.59 3.75 -27.71
N TRP A 566 114.07 2.63 -28.23
CA TRP A 566 114.34 1.26 -27.77
C TRP A 566 113.75 0.83 -26.41
N GLY A 567 112.48 1.17 -26.15
CA GLY A 567 111.63 0.37 -25.27
C GLY A 567 111.78 0.54 -23.75
N LEU A 568 112.63 1.44 -23.25
CA LEU A 568 112.70 1.80 -21.81
C LEU A 568 112.81 3.31 -21.66
N GLY A 569 111.74 3.97 -21.22
CA GLY A 569 111.68 5.43 -21.04
C GLY A 569 110.57 5.87 -20.08
N VAL A 570 110.74 7.06 -19.50
CA VAL A 570 109.82 7.69 -18.53
C VAL A 570 108.63 8.30 -19.28
N GLY A 571 107.41 7.82 -18.98
CA GLY A 571 106.18 8.40 -19.49
C GLY A 571 105.70 9.54 -18.59
N LEU A 572 105.78 10.78 -19.08
CA LEU A 572 105.15 11.95 -18.45
C LEU A 572 103.74 12.11 -19.05
N ARG A 573 102.72 11.74 -18.27
CA ARG A 573 101.31 11.93 -18.64
C ARG A 573 100.81 13.26 -18.07
N TRP A 574 100.79 14.30 -18.91
CA TRP A 574 100.20 15.60 -18.59
C TRP A 574 98.92 15.76 -19.41
N GLY A 575 97.79 15.89 -18.74
CA GLY A 575 96.49 15.87 -19.41
C GLY A 575 95.37 16.38 -18.53
N ALA A 576 94.32 16.88 -19.19
CA ALA A 576 93.15 17.50 -18.57
C ALA A 576 92.42 16.57 -17.57
N GLU A 577 92.60 15.25 -17.70
CA GLU A 577 91.97 14.25 -16.83
C GLU A 577 92.42 14.35 -15.36
N ASN A 578 93.69 14.69 -15.07
CA ASN A 578 94.16 14.85 -13.69
C ASN A 578 93.55 16.10 -13.02
N PHE A 579 93.30 17.15 -13.81
CA PHE A 579 92.59 18.36 -13.37
C PHE A 579 91.09 18.10 -13.19
N ALA A 580 90.48 17.24 -14.00
CA ALA A 580 89.08 16.84 -13.87
C ALA A 580 88.83 15.99 -12.61
N ILE A 581 89.75 15.06 -12.27
CA ILE A 581 89.68 14.28 -11.03
C ILE A 581 89.86 15.19 -9.80
N ALA A 582 90.77 16.18 -9.86
CA ALA A 582 90.92 17.16 -8.79
C ALA A 582 89.69 18.08 -8.64
N ALA A 583 89.11 18.55 -9.75
CA ALA A 583 87.89 19.36 -9.75
C ALA A 583 86.68 18.57 -9.19
N SER A 584 86.53 17.29 -9.55
CA SER A 584 85.48 16.43 -9.00
C SER A 584 85.71 16.08 -7.52
N ALA A 585 86.96 15.99 -7.05
CA ALA A 585 87.26 15.83 -5.62
C ALA A 585 86.87 17.07 -4.80
N VAL A 586 87.14 18.28 -5.32
CA VAL A 586 86.70 19.55 -4.73
C VAL A 586 85.16 19.64 -4.73
N ALA A 587 84.51 19.26 -5.82
CA ALA A 587 83.05 19.19 -5.90
C ALA A 587 82.46 18.23 -4.85
N ARG A 588 83.06 17.06 -4.64
CA ARG A 588 82.65 16.10 -3.58
C ARG A 588 82.83 16.67 -2.18
N GLN A 589 83.91 17.39 -1.90
CA GLN A 589 84.12 18.05 -0.60
C GLN A 589 83.09 19.16 -0.36
N MET A 590 82.80 19.97 -1.37
CA MET A 590 81.75 20.99 -1.30
C MET A 590 80.36 20.35 -1.14
N LYS A 591 80.12 19.19 -1.75
CA LYS A 591 78.89 18.41 -1.59
C LYS A 591 78.67 17.94 -0.16
N VAL A 592 79.73 17.49 0.54
CA VAL A 592 79.64 17.19 1.98
C VAL A 592 79.23 18.43 2.78
N GLY A 593 79.79 19.60 2.46
CA GLY A 593 79.36 20.88 3.07
C GLY A 593 77.90 21.22 2.80
N ALA A 594 77.43 21.07 1.54
CA ALA A 594 76.03 21.29 1.17
C ALA A 594 75.07 20.31 1.87
N ASP A 595 75.45 19.04 2.00
CA ASP A 595 74.69 18.01 2.70
C ASP A 595 74.59 18.31 4.20
N THR A 596 75.66 18.81 4.84
CA THR A 596 75.61 19.22 6.25
C THR A 596 74.69 20.41 6.49
N LEU A 597 74.72 21.43 5.63
CA LEU A 597 73.79 22.56 5.70
C LEU A 597 72.34 22.14 5.43
N SER A 598 72.13 21.20 4.51
CA SER A 598 70.81 20.60 4.28
C SER A 598 70.32 19.81 5.51
N TYR A 599 71.19 19.05 6.18
CA TYR A 599 70.87 18.37 7.43
C TYR A 599 70.52 19.36 8.55
N GLU A 600 71.29 20.43 8.71
CA GLU A 600 70.99 21.45 9.71
C GLU A 600 69.72 22.24 9.40
N SER A 601 69.44 22.51 8.12
CA SER A 601 68.18 23.11 7.67
C SER A 601 66.99 22.22 8.05
N THR A 602 67.03 20.94 7.68
CA THR A 602 65.98 19.98 8.04
C THR A 602 65.83 19.78 9.55
N ASN A 603 66.93 19.83 10.32
CA ASN A 603 66.87 19.79 11.80
C ASN A 603 66.23 21.05 12.39
N SER A 604 66.52 22.23 11.83
CA SER A 604 65.91 23.49 12.25
C SER A 604 64.42 23.53 11.93
N GLY A 605 64.02 23.04 10.75
CA GLY A 605 62.61 22.84 10.39
C GLY A 605 61.90 21.85 11.32
N ARG A 606 62.56 20.75 11.72
CA ARG A 606 62.02 19.82 12.73
C ARG A 606 61.80 20.51 14.08
N MET A 607 62.76 21.29 14.57
CA MET A 607 62.60 22.01 15.85
C MET A 607 61.49 23.06 15.79
N ALA A 608 61.36 23.79 14.67
CA ALA A 608 60.23 24.69 14.43
C ALA A 608 58.88 23.95 14.50
N THR A 609 58.79 22.76 13.90
CA THR A 609 57.57 21.95 13.99
C THR A 609 57.27 21.48 15.42
N TYR A 610 58.28 21.10 16.22
CA TYR A 610 58.07 20.71 17.61
C TYR A 610 57.62 21.87 18.50
N LEU A 611 58.21 23.06 18.33
CA LEU A 611 57.81 24.25 19.06
C LEU A 611 56.36 24.63 18.75
N ARG A 612 55.97 24.62 17.46
CA ARG A 612 54.58 24.83 17.04
C ARG A 612 53.65 23.78 17.65
N GLN A 613 54.03 22.50 17.64
CA GLN A 613 53.23 21.43 18.25
C GLN A 613 53.05 21.60 19.76
N ILE A 614 54.06 22.09 20.49
CA ILE A 614 53.93 22.37 21.93
C ILE A 614 52.96 23.53 22.15
N ASN A 615 53.10 24.62 21.40
CA ASN A 615 52.19 25.76 21.49
C ASN A 615 50.76 25.38 21.12
N ASP A 616 50.57 24.60 20.06
CA ASP A 616 49.26 24.07 19.68
C ASP A 616 48.65 23.23 20.80
N ARG A 617 49.44 22.38 21.49
CA ARG A 617 48.97 21.58 22.62
C ARG A 617 48.58 22.45 23.81
N ILE A 618 49.38 23.44 24.18
CA ILE A 618 49.08 24.39 25.26
C ILE A 618 47.79 25.15 24.95
N HIS A 619 47.65 25.63 23.71
CA HIS A 619 46.45 26.28 23.23
C HIS A 619 45.21 25.36 23.31
N GLN A 620 45.36 24.09 22.93
CA GLN A 620 44.28 23.09 23.07
C GLN A 620 43.89 22.81 24.53
N VAL A 621 44.84 22.89 25.48
CA VAL A 621 44.53 22.80 26.92
C VAL A 621 43.75 24.03 27.39
N ASN A 622 44.21 25.24 27.04
CA ASN A 622 43.56 26.48 27.45
C ASN A 622 42.13 26.60 26.88
N THR A 623 41.95 26.29 25.60
CA THR A 623 40.62 26.25 24.97
C THR A 623 39.70 25.21 25.63
N ALA A 624 40.20 24.00 25.90
CA ALA A 624 39.42 22.98 26.61
C ALA A 624 39.04 23.42 28.05
N GLY A 625 39.92 24.13 28.76
CA GLY A 625 39.65 24.68 30.08
C GLY A 625 38.49 25.70 30.08
N TYR A 626 38.48 26.62 29.11
CA TYR A 626 37.37 27.56 28.91
C TYR A 626 36.08 26.86 28.48
N GLU A 627 36.16 25.85 27.62
CA GLU A 627 35.00 25.04 27.22
C GLU A 627 34.35 24.35 28.42
N ILE A 628 35.14 23.78 29.36
CA ILE A 628 34.62 23.18 30.59
C ILE A 628 33.84 24.22 31.40
N LYS A 629 34.37 25.44 31.58
CA LYS A 629 33.67 26.49 32.34
C LYS A 629 32.38 26.96 31.66
N ASN A 630 32.37 27.04 30.34
CA ASN A 630 31.16 27.31 29.59
C ASN A 630 30.12 26.20 29.74
N LEU A 631 30.54 24.94 29.73
CA LEU A 631 29.66 23.79 29.96
C LEU A 631 29.10 23.77 31.39
N ASP A 632 29.89 24.10 32.41
CA ASP A 632 29.42 24.23 33.80
C ASP A 632 28.28 25.27 33.92
N ALA A 633 28.40 26.41 33.21
CA ALA A 633 27.36 27.44 33.18
C ALA A 633 26.08 26.97 32.45
N GLN A 634 26.22 26.17 31.39
CA GLN A 634 25.08 25.56 30.69
C GLN A 634 24.37 24.53 31.56
N VAL A 635 25.10 23.71 32.32
CA VAL A 635 24.52 22.75 33.28
C VAL A 635 23.65 23.47 34.31
N LYS A 636 24.15 24.57 34.91
CA LYS A 636 23.35 25.39 35.85
C LYS A 636 22.07 25.93 35.21
N THR A 637 22.16 26.41 33.97
CA THR A 637 20.98 26.89 33.22
C THR A 637 19.97 25.77 32.99
N GLN A 638 20.45 24.57 32.69
CA GLN A 638 19.59 23.41 32.45
C GLN A 638 18.87 22.93 33.72
N ILE A 639 19.54 22.97 34.88
CA ILE A 639 18.91 22.66 36.18
C ILE A 639 17.73 23.61 36.45
N VAL A 640 17.88 24.90 36.13
CA VAL A 640 16.77 25.87 36.26
C VAL A 640 15.62 25.52 35.33
N ARG A 641 15.90 25.07 34.09
CA ARG A 641 14.85 24.63 33.14
C ARG A 641 14.09 23.41 33.65
N ILE A 642 14.77 22.46 34.29
CA ILE A 642 14.11 21.30 34.93
C ILE A 642 13.14 21.79 36.02
N GLY A 643 13.59 22.70 36.89
CA GLY A 643 12.71 23.30 37.91
C GLY A 643 11.52 24.09 37.34
N MET A 644 11.65 24.69 36.16
CA MET A 644 10.52 25.30 35.44
C MET A 644 9.53 24.25 34.94
N ALA A 645 10.03 23.16 34.34
CA ALA A 645 9.20 22.06 33.83
C ALA A 645 8.39 21.38 34.96
N GLU A 646 9.00 21.19 36.14
CA GLU A 646 8.30 20.66 37.32
C GLU A 646 7.13 21.55 37.76
N ARG A 647 7.33 22.87 37.77
CA ARG A 647 6.24 23.83 38.07
C ARG A 647 5.14 23.82 37.01
N GLU A 648 5.49 23.70 35.74
CA GLU A 648 4.50 23.57 34.66
C GLU A 648 3.65 22.31 34.80
N ILE A 649 4.23 21.18 35.21
CA ILE A 649 3.49 19.95 35.51
C ILE A 649 2.48 20.20 36.65
N SER A 650 2.91 20.84 37.73
CA SER A 650 1.99 21.19 38.84
C SER A 650 0.84 22.08 38.38
N ASN A 651 1.11 23.10 37.55
CA ASN A 651 0.06 23.98 37.01
C ASN A 651 -0.90 23.22 36.09
N GLN A 652 -0.38 22.32 35.25
CA GLN A 652 -1.19 21.50 34.36
C GLN A 652 -2.08 20.52 35.13
N GLN A 653 -1.62 20.02 36.29
CA GLN A 653 -2.44 19.18 37.16
C GLN A 653 -3.66 19.95 37.68
N THR A 654 -3.47 21.17 38.16
CA THR A 654 -4.59 22.03 38.58
C THR A 654 -5.58 22.30 37.45
N ALA A 655 -5.10 22.45 36.21
CA ALA A 655 -5.98 22.62 35.05
C ALA A 655 -6.82 21.36 34.76
N ILE A 656 -6.22 20.16 34.90
CA ILE A 656 -6.94 18.89 34.79
C ILE A 656 -8.00 18.78 35.88
N ASP A 657 -7.68 19.15 37.11
CA ASP A 657 -8.60 19.07 38.24
C ASP A 657 -9.80 20.00 38.01
N ASN A 658 -9.58 21.25 37.57
CA ASN A 658 -10.64 22.19 37.19
C ASN A 658 -11.52 21.64 36.05
N ALA A 659 -10.92 21.07 34.99
CA ALA A 659 -11.67 20.48 33.87
C ALA A 659 -12.53 19.27 34.32
N ASN A 660 -12.01 18.48 35.26
CA ASN A 660 -12.75 17.36 35.86
C ASN A 660 -13.93 17.85 36.72
N GLU A 661 -13.77 18.93 37.47
CA GLU A 661 -14.88 19.54 38.22
C GLU A 661 -16.02 19.99 37.30
N VAL A 662 -15.69 20.65 36.17
CA VAL A 662 -16.68 21.05 35.16
C VAL A 662 -17.39 19.83 34.58
N MET A 663 -16.66 18.77 34.23
CA MET A 663 -17.25 17.53 33.73
C MET A 663 -18.18 16.88 34.77
N ASN A 664 -17.76 16.84 36.03
CA ASN A 664 -18.57 16.27 37.12
C ASN A 664 -19.85 17.08 37.34
N TYR A 665 -19.77 18.41 37.26
CA TYR A 665 -20.95 19.28 37.33
C TYR A 665 -21.94 19.02 36.18
N LEU A 666 -21.44 18.90 34.94
CA LEU A 666 -22.30 18.62 33.77
C LEU A 666 -23.01 17.26 33.86
N LYS A 667 -22.40 16.26 34.50
CA LYS A 667 -23.02 14.96 34.77
C LYS A 667 -24.09 15.04 35.87
N ASN A 668 -23.79 15.75 36.95
CA ASN A 668 -24.61 15.72 38.17
C ASN A 668 -25.71 16.79 38.22
N LYS A 669 -25.68 17.82 37.35
CA LYS A 669 -26.75 18.82 37.29
C LYS A 669 -28.09 18.19 36.95
N TYR A 670 -29.19 18.78 37.43
CA TYR A 670 -30.55 18.26 37.18
C TYR A 670 -30.93 18.29 35.70
N THR A 671 -30.65 19.40 35.01
CA THR A 671 -30.90 19.54 33.56
C THR A 671 -29.75 18.91 32.75
N ASN A 672 -29.54 17.61 32.93
CA ASN A 672 -28.53 16.84 32.23
C ASN A 672 -29.10 16.22 30.94
N LEU A 673 -28.24 15.50 30.22
CA LEU A 673 -28.61 14.78 29.00
C LEU A 673 -29.68 13.72 29.25
N GLU A 674 -29.63 13.03 30.39
CA GLU A 674 -30.57 11.95 30.73
C GLU A 674 -32.00 12.48 30.88
N LEU A 675 -32.18 13.62 31.56
CA LEU A 675 -33.48 14.28 31.70
C LEU A 675 -34.06 14.62 30.32
N TYR A 676 -33.28 15.27 29.45
CA TYR A 676 -33.78 15.68 28.15
C TYR A 676 -34.03 14.48 27.22
N SER A 677 -33.22 13.43 27.28
CA SER A 677 -33.47 12.18 26.54
C SER A 677 -34.77 11.53 26.99
N TRP A 678 -35.04 11.49 28.30
CA TRP A 678 -36.31 11.00 28.82
C TRP A 678 -37.49 11.87 28.35
N MET A 679 -37.33 13.20 28.33
CA MET A 679 -38.37 14.10 27.81
C MET A 679 -38.64 13.87 26.32
N ASP A 680 -37.60 13.64 25.52
CA ASP A 680 -37.70 13.36 24.08
C ASP A 680 -38.52 12.09 23.80
N ASP A 681 -38.26 10.99 24.51
CA ASP A 681 -38.99 9.73 24.35
C ASP A 681 -40.48 9.88 24.68
N ASN A 682 -40.80 10.57 25.78
CA ASN A 682 -42.18 10.83 26.19
C ASN A 682 -42.89 11.78 25.23
N LEU A 683 -42.26 12.90 24.87
CA LEU A 683 -42.84 13.90 23.97
C LEU A 683 -43.03 13.32 22.56
N LYS A 684 -42.10 12.51 22.06
CA LYS A 684 -42.24 11.83 20.76
C LYS A 684 -43.47 10.91 20.73
N THR A 685 -43.67 10.14 21.79
CA THR A 685 -44.81 9.23 21.92
C THR A 685 -46.13 10.00 21.95
N LEU A 686 -46.20 11.04 22.79
CA LEU A 686 -47.38 11.92 22.88
C LEU A 686 -47.66 12.65 21.57
N HIS A 687 -46.62 13.15 20.89
CA HIS A 687 -46.72 13.85 19.61
C HIS A 687 -47.31 12.95 18.52
N TYR A 688 -46.82 11.71 18.40
CA TYR A 688 -47.35 10.75 17.42
C TYR A 688 -48.79 10.32 17.75
N GLN A 689 -49.08 10.00 19.01
CA GLN A 689 -50.44 9.62 19.42
C GLN A 689 -51.44 10.74 19.16
N THR A 690 -51.09 11.98 19.51
CA THR A 690 -51.93 13.16 19.25
C THR A 690 -52.12 13.38 17.75
N TYR A 691 -51.08 13.18 16.93
CA TYR A 691 -51.20 13.23 15.47
C TYR A 691 -52.18 12.19 14.93
N THR A 692 -52.08 10.93 15.37
CA THR A 692 -52.99 9.87 14.90
C THR A 692 -54.45 10.20 15.23
N LEU A 693 -54.71 10.73 16.43
CA LEU A 693 -56.05 11.15 16.84
C LEU A 693 -56.54 12.34 16.02
N ALA A 694 -55.72 13.39 15.87
CA ALA A 694 -56.06 14.57 15.08
C ALA A 694 -56.35 14.21 13.61
N TYR A 695 -55.54 13.33 13.02
CA TYR A 695 -55.71 12.85 11.65
C TYR A 695 -57.02 12.05 11.48
N GLN A 696 -57.35 11.16 12.42
CA GLN A 696 -58.60 10.40 12.39
C GLN A 696 -59.83 11.30 12.46
N ILE A 697 -59.82 12.34 13.31
CA ILE A 697 -60.94 13.29 13.38
C ILE A 697 -60.99 14.18 12.13
N ALA A 698 -59.85 14.61 11.60
CA ALA A 698 -59.78 15.34 10.34
C ALA A 698 -60.37 14.53 9.16
N LYS A 699 -60.05 13.23 9.09
CA LYS A 699 -60.64 12.31 8.10
C LYS A 699 -62.13 12.10 8.28
N LYS A 700 -62.63 12.05 9.51
CA LYS A 700 -64.08 12.04 9.79
C LYS A 700 -64.75 13.34 9.35
N ALA A 701 -64.11 14.49 9.56
CA ALA A 701 -64.60 15.78 9.07
C ALA A 701 -64.65 15.83 7.53
N GLU A 702 -63.64 15.31 6.83
CA GLU A 702 -63.64 15.19 5.37
C GLU A 702 -64.76 14.28 4.86
N ARG A 703 -65.00 13.14 5.52
CA ARG A 703 -66.13 12.26 5.18
C ARG A 703 -67.48 12.94 5.40
N ALA A 704 -67.66 13.67 6.51
CA ALA A 704 -68.89 14.44 6.77
C ALA A 704 -69.09 15.56 5.73
N TYR A 705 -68.01 16.23 5.32
CA TYR A 705 -68.02 17.20 4.22
C TYR A 705 -68.51 16.54 2.91
N CYS A 706 -67.94 15.41 2.51
CA CYS A 706 -68.34 14.72 1.29
C CYS A 706 -69.79 14.22 1.34
N PHE A 707 -70.24 13.77 2.51
CA PHE A 707 -71.61 13.33 2.73
C PHE A 707 -72.61 14.49 2.60
N GLU A 708 -72.38 15.61 3.30
CA GLU A 708 -73.27 16.78 3.25
C GLU A 708 -73.30 17.45 1.87
N ARG A 709 -72.18 17.42 1.15
CA ARG A 709 -72.07 17.99 -0.21
C ARG A 709 -72.51 17.02 -1.30
N GLY A 710 -72.67 15.75 -0.97
CA GLY A 710 -72.88 14.68 -1.93
C GLY A 710 -71.73 14.58 -2.93
N ILE A 711 -70.48 14.81 -2.52
CA ILE A 711 -69.26 14.65 -3.35
C ILE A 711 -68.71 13.25 -3.13
N ASP A 712 -68.08 12.65 -4.14
CA ASP A 712 -67.41 11.36 -3.99
C ASP A 712 -66.15 11.49 -3.10
N PRO A 713 -66.04 10.75 -1.97
CA PRO A 713 -64.85 10.73 -1.13
C PRO A 713 -63.55 10.43 -1.87
N ALA A 714 -63.61 9.71 -2.99
CA ALA A 714 -62.43 9.43 -3.82
C ALA A 714 -61.92 10.68 -4.57
N THR A 715 -62.77 11.69 -4.77
CA THR A 715 -62.45 12.93 -5.49
C THR A 715 -62.04 14.08 -4.56
N SER A 716 -62.38 14.01 -3.28
CA SER A 716 -61.88 14.95 -2.27
C SER A 716 -60.47 14.60 -1.84
N ASN A 717 -59.53 15.54 -1.96
CA ASN A 717 -58.13 15.36 -1.57
C ASN A 717 -57.65 16.49 -0.64
N PHE A 718 -58.49 16.90 0.32
CA PHE A 718 -58.14 17.99 1.23
C PHE A 718 -57.26 17.50 2.39
N ILE A 719 -57.54 16.29 2.90
CA ILE A 719 -56.74 15.64 3.93
C ILE A 719 -56.02 14.45 3.30
N SER A 720 -54.74 14.57 2.99
CA SER A 720 -53.97 13.49 2.35
C SER A 720 -53.08 12.72 3.34
N PHE A 721 -52.57 11.56 2.91
CA PHE A 721 -51.51 10.87 3.65
C PHE A 721 -50.18 11.60 3.46
N GLY A 722 -49.34 11.64 4.50
CA GLY A 722 -47.98 12.19 4.41
C GLY A 722 -47.73 13.47 5.20
N TYR A 723 -48.71 13.97 5.96
CA TYR A 723 -48.47 15.07 6.91
C TYR A 723 -47.40 14.72 7.97
N TRP A 724 -47.32 13.45 8.37
CA TRP A 724 -46.27 12.96 9.26
C TRP A 724 -45.04 12.48 8.49
N ASN A 725 -43.94 13.22 8.62
CA ASN A 725 -42.66 12.80 8.09
C ASN A 725 -41.86 12.01 9.13
N ALA A 726 -41.72 10.70 8.92
CA ALA A 726 -40.99 9.81 9.84
C ALA A 726 -39.51 10.19 10.00
N SER A 727 -38.85 10.66 8.93
CA SER A 727 -37.43 11.06 8.97
C SER A 727 -37.17 12.27 9.88
N ARG A 728 -38.19 13.10 10.11
CA ARG A 728 -38.12 14.31 10.96
C ARG A 728 -38.99 14.20 12.20
N ASN A 729 -39.35 12.97 12.60
CA ASN A 729 -40.21 12.71 13.76
C ASN A 729 -41.51 13.54 13.77
N GLY A 730 -42.08 13.83 12.60
CA GLY A 730 -43.37 14.54 12.50
C GLY A 730 -43.35 16.02 12.87
N ILE A 731 -42.19 16.67 12.90
CA ILE A 731 -42.12 18.13 13.04
C ILE A 731 -42.81 18.79 11.83
N LEU A 732 -43.58 19.85 12.05
CA LEU A 732 -44.46 20.52 11.08
C LEU A 732 -45.74 19.75 10.65
N ALA A 733 -46.01 18.57 11.22
CA ALA A 733 -47.21 17.81 10.87
C ALA A 733 -48.51 18.56 11.23
N GLY A 734 -48.52 19.27 12.36
CA GLY A 734 -49.68 20.05 12.80
C GLY A 734 -49.95 21.28 11.93
N GLU A 735 -48.92 22.01 11.52
CA GLU A 735 -49.04 23.15 10.62
C GLU A 735 -49.64 22.75 9.27
N ASN A 736 -49.17 21.64 8.70
CA ASN A 736 -49.66 21.15 7.42
C ASN A 736 -51.10 20.61 7.52
N LEU A 737 -51.42 19.90 8.60
CA LEU A 737 -52.79 19.41 8.84
C LEU A 737 -53.77 20.56 9.09
N MET A 738 -53.34 21.60 9.81
CA MET A 738 -54.13 22.82 10.04
C MET A 738 -54.48 23.51 8.72
N LEU A 739 -53.51 23.63 7.80
CA LEU A 739 -53.75 24.19 6.47
C LEU A 739 -54.79 23.36 5.69
N GLY A 740 -54.68 22.03 5.70
CA GLY A 740 -55.65 21.14 5.06
C GLY A 740 -57.07 21.31 5.62
N LEU A 741 -57.21 21.40 6.95
CA LEU A 741 -58.49 21.66 7.60
C LEU A 741 -59.08 23.03 7.23
N LYS A 742 -58.25 24.07 7.13
CA LYS A 742 -58.69 25.41 6.71
C LYS A 742 -59.10 25.49 5.25
N GLN A 743 -58.41 24.76 4.37
CA GLN A 743 -58.82 24.61 2.97
C GLN A 743 -60.18 23.89 2.87
N LEU A 744 -60.37 22.86 3.70
CA LEU A 744 -61.61 22.11 3.77
C LEU A 744 -62.78 22.98 4.29
N GLU A 745 -62.54 23.79 5.32
CA GLU A 745 -63.48 24.80 5.82
C GLU A 745 -63.87 25.81 4.73
N ALA A 746 -62.89 26.36 4.00
CA ALA A 746 -63.14 27.29 2.90
C ALA A 746 -63.98 26.64 1.78
N ALA A 747 -63.62 25.43 1.36
CA ALA A 747 -64.36 24.68 0.34
C ALA A 747 -65.83 24.43 0.75
N TYR A 748 -66.09 24.20 2.04
CA TYR A 748 -67.46 24.06 2.54
C TYR A 748 -68.27 25.35 2.39
N HIS A 749 -67.66 26.52 2.57
CA HIS A 749 -68.35 27.80 2.40
C HIS A 749 -68.58 28.15 0.92
N GLU A 750 -67.64 27.84 0.03
CA GLU A 750 -67.69 28.24 -1.39
C GLU A 750 -68.67 27.38 -2.23
N THR A 751 -68.80 26.09 -1.92
CA THR A 751 -69.47 25.12 -2.81
C THR A 751 -70.99 24.95 -2.56
N ARG A 752 -71.61 25.77 -1.69
CA ARG A 752 -73.05 25.62 -1.37
C ARG A 752 -73.96 26.31 -2.39
N GLY A 753 -74.68 25.51 -3.18
CA GLY A 753 -75.83 25.97 -3.98
C GLY A 753 -77.12 26.10 -3.16
N TYR A 754 -78.17 26.64 -3.79
CA TYR A 754 -79.53 26.65 -3.24
C TYR A 754 -80.18 25.28 -3.46
N ASP A 755 -80.53 24.61 -2.37
CA ASP A 755 -81.26 23.34 -2.41
C ASP A 755 -82.77 23.61 -2.34
N PHE A 756 -83.57 22.98 -3.21
CA PHE A 756 -85.02 23.06 -3.16
C PHE A 756 -85.55 22.13 -2.07
N GLU A 757 -86.21 22.68 -1.06
CA GLU A 757 -86.85 21.91 0.01
C GLU A 757 -88.27 21.50 -0.41
N ILE A 758 -88.50 20.18 -0.51
CA ILE A 758 -89.75 19.61 -1.02
C ILE A 758 -90.33 18.65 0.02
N THR A 759 -91.65 18.70 0.18
CA THR A 759 -92.41 17.72 0.97
C THR A 759 -93.27 16.90 0.04
N ARG A 760 -93.13 15.57 0.08
CA ARG A 760 -93.96 14.64 -0.68
C ARG A 760 -94.55 13.58 0.25
N HIS A 761 -95.80 13.23 0.01
CA HIS A 761 -96.50 12.18 0.74
C HIS A 761 -96.61 10.93 -0.14
N VAL A 762 -96.11 9.81 0.36
CA VAL A 762 -96.08 8.53 -0.36
C VAL A 762 -97.11 7.60 0.28
N SER A 763 -98.21 7.38 -0.42
CA SER A 763 -99.25 6.42 -0.02
C SER A 763 -98.86 5.01 -0.49
N LEU A 764 -98.76 4.06 0.46
CA LEU A 764 -98.45 2.67 0.15
C LEU A 764 -99.54 2.03 -0.70
N ARG A 765 -100.81 2.38 -0.44
CA ARG A 765 -101.96 1.94 -1.23
C ARG A 765 -101.85 2.36 -2.69
N GLN A 766 -101.34 3.57 -2.98
CA GLN A 766 -101.17 4.04 -4.35
C GLN A 766 -99.91 3.47 -5.02
N LEU A 767 -98.82 3.35 -4.25
CA LEU A 767 -97.54 2.90 -4.77
C LEU A 767 -97.51 1.39 -5.04
N SER A 768 -97.99 0.58 -4.09
CA SER A 768 -97.99 -0.88 -4.19
C SER A 768 -99.10 -1.50 -3.32
N PRO A 769 -100.33 -1.64 -3.85
CA PRO A 769 -101.45 -2.22 -3.10
C PRO A 769 -101.16 -3.62 -2.51
N LEU A 770 -100.34 -4.42 -3.20
CA LEU A 770 -99.93 -5.75 -2.77
C LEU A 770 -99.14 -5.72 -1.46
N SER A 771 -98.20 -4.78 -1.30
CA SER A 771 -97.39 -4.68 -0.08
C SER A 771 -98.23 -4.26 1.13
N LEU A 772 -99.29 -3.46 0.91
CA LEU A 772 -100.26 -3.13 1.95
C LEU A 772 -101.06 -4.36 2.40
N PHE A 773 -101.43 -5.24 1.45
CA PHE A 773 -102.07 -6.52 1.79
C PHE A 773 -101.13 -7.41 2.60
N ASP A 774 -99.86 -7.55 2.17
CA ASP A 774 -98.83 -8.29 2.88
C ASP A 774 -98.62 -7.75 4.30
N LEU A 775 -98.66 -6.43 4.50
CA LEU A 775 -98.54 -5.82 5.82
C LEU A 775 -99.67 -6.25 6.76
N ARG A 776 -100.91 -6.34 6.27
CA ARG A 776 -102.08 -6.74 7.08
C ARG A 776 -102.03 -8.22 7.45
N GLU A 777 -101.64 -9.07 6.50
CA GLU A 777 -101.59 -10.52 6.68
C GLU A 777 -100.34 -10.96 7.45
N ASN A 778 -99.16 -10.54 7.00
CA ASN A 778 -97.87 -11.01 7.51
C ASN A 778 -97.28 -10.14 8.62
N ALA A 779 -97.91 -8.99 8.93
CA ALA A 779 -97.40 -7.96 9.84
C ALA A 779 -96.09 -7.28 9.36
N TRP A 780 -95.61 -7.55 8.15
CA TRP A 780 -94.48 -6.83 7.56
C TRP A 780 -94.63 -6.73 6.05
N CYS A 781 -94.02 -5.72 5.46
CA CYS A 781 -93.95 -5.57 4.01
C CYS A 781 -92.66 -4.87 3.58
N GLU A 782 -92.27 -5.12 2.33
CA GLU A 782 -91.20 -4.39 1.65
C GLU A 782 -91.76 -3.67 0.43
N PHE A 783 -91.32 -2.43 0.22
CA PHE A 783 -91.75 -1.62 -0.91
C PHE A 783 -90.60 -0.75 -1.43
N VAL A 784 -90.68 -0.40 -2.71
CA VAL A 784 -89.66 0.40 -3.41
C VAL A 784 -90.30 1.69 -3.89
N ILE A 785 -89.66 2.82 -3.59
CA ILE A 785 -90.02 4.13 -4.12
C ILE A 785 -89.06 4.43 -5.28
N PRO A 786 -89.50 4.34 -6.54
CA PRO A 786 -88.64 4.57 -7.70
C PRO A 786 -88.39 6.07 -7.95
N GLU A 787 -87.28 6.40 -8.63
CA GLU A 787 -86.95 7.78 -9.02
C GLU A 787 -88.09 8.46 -9.79
N LEU A 788 -88.70 7.74 -10.76
CA LEU A 788 -89.80 8.22 -11.59
C LEU A 788 -90.99 8.74 -10.77
N PHE A 789 -91.19 8.22 -9.56
CA PHE A 789 -92.27 8.68 -8.69
C PHE A 789 -92.13 10.17 -8.38
N PHE A 790 -90.91 10.66 -8.14
CA PHE A 790 -90.64 12.06 -7.83
C PHE A 790 -90.64 12.95 -9.09
N ASP A 791 -90.33 12.40 -10.26
CA ASP A 791 -90.40 13.12 -11.54
C ASP A 791 -91.82 13.47 -11.97
N MET A 792 -92.83 12.80 -11.42
CA MET A 792 -94.23 13.17 -11.63
C MET A 792 -94.58 14.56 -11.05
N ASP A 793 -93.93 14.99 -9.97
CA ASP A 793 -94.14 16.35 -9.42
C ASP A 793 -93.18 17.36 -10.04
N PHE A 794 -91.89 17.00 -10.07
CA PHE A 794 -90.80 17.89 -10.48
C PHE A 794 -89.86 17.16 -11.45
N PRO A 795 -90.21 17.09 -12.74
CA PRO A 795 -89.36 16.46 -13.75
C PRO A 795 -88.09 17.28 -13.93
N GLY A 796 -86.93 16.60 -13.93
CA GLY A 796 -85.63 17.26 -14.12
C GLY A 796 -84.93 17.67 -12.82
N HIS A 797 -85.52 17.40 -11.67
CA HIS A 797 -84.80 17.53 -10.39
C HIS A 797 -83.88 16.32 -10.19
N TYR A 798 -82.65 16.56 -9.73
CA TYR A 798 -81.66 15.53 -9.40
C TYR A 798 -81.09 15.76 -7.99
N GLN A 799 -80.22 14.86 -7.53
CA GLN A 799 -79.67 14.86 -6.18
C GLN A 799 -80.75 14.95 -5.08
N ARG A 800 -81.78 14.10 -5.20
CA ARG A 800 -82.90 14.02 -4.26
C ARG A 800 -82.45 13.33 -2.97
N LEU A 801 -82.18 14.11 -1.93
CA LEU A 801 -81.66 13.64 -0.65
C LEU A 801 -82.68 13.87 0.46
N ILE A 802 -82.99 12.82 1.21
CA ILE A 802 -83.93 12.85 2.32
C ILE A 802 -83.37 13.74 3.43
N ARG A 803 -84.22 14.60 3.99
CA ARG A 803 -83.97 15.37 5.22
C ARG A 803 -84.61 14.71 6.42
N THR A 804 -85.88 14.32 6.30
CA THR A 804 -86.62 13.58 7.34
C THR A 804 -87.70 12.71 6.71
N VAL A 805 -88.02 11.61 7.36
CA VAL A 805 -89.19 10.78 7.03
C VAL A 805 -90.03 10.64 8.29
N SER A 806 -91.34 10.82 8.16
CA SER A 806 -92.30 10.53 9.22
C SER A 806 -93.42 9.64 8.68
N LEU A 807 -94.01 8.84 9.55
CA LEU A 807 -94.96 7.79 9.20
C LEU A 807 -96.33 8.07 9.80
N SER A 808 -97.36 7.94 8.97
CA SER A 808 -98.76 7.94 9.39
C SER A 808 -99.45 6.65 8.98
N ILE A 809 -100.12 5.98 9.92
CA ILE A 809 -100.88 4.76 9.66
C ILE A 809 -102.36 5.01 10.02
N PRO A 810 -103.19 5.45 9.07
CA PRO A 810 -104.64 5.55 9.29
C PRO A 810 -105.25 4.17 9.55
N CYS A 811 -105.61 3.92 10.80
CA CYS A 811 -106.22 2.67 11.27
C CYS A 811 -107.23 2.94 12.39
N VAL A 812 -108.04 1.93 12.74
CA VAL A 812 -109.00 2.02 13.84
C VAL A 812 -108.41 1.35 15.06
N VAL A 813 -107.99 2.15 16.04
CA VAL A 813 -107.41 1.68 17.30
C VAL A 813 -108.12 2.30 18.51
N GLY A 814 -108.13 1.58 19.63
CA GLY A 814 -108.70 2.06 20.87
C GLY A 814 -107.89 3.21 21.49
N PRO A 815 -108.51 4.05 22.34
CA PRO A 815 -107.78 5.09 23.07
C PRO A 815 -106.63 4.47 23.89
N TYR A 816 -105.46 5.13 23.89
CA TYR A 816 -104.23 4.69 24.58
C TYR A 816 -103.56 3.40 24.03
N THR A 817 -103.98 2.87 22.89
CA THR A 817 -103.27 1.75 22.23
C THR A 817 -102.14 2.30 21.36
N SER A 818 -100.89 1.88 21.59
CA SER A 818 -99.75 2.33 20.79
C SER A 818 -99.67 1.60 19.45
N ILE A 819 -99.36 2.34 18.39
CA ILE A 819 -99.11 1.79 17.06
C ILE A 819 -97.60 1.57 16.93
N SER A 820 -97.12 0.46 17.49
CA SER A 820 -95.71 0.10 17.45
C SER A 820 -95.33 -0.47 16.09
N CYS A 821 -94.43 0.19 15.37
CA CYS A 821 -93.83 -0.36 14.15
C CYS A 821 -92.39 0.10 13.95
N THR A 822 -91.61 -0.70 13.24
CA THR A 822 -90.23 -0.36 12.84
C THR A 822 -90.20 -0.07 11.34
N LEU A 823 -89.73 1.12 10.98
CA LEU A 823 -89.47 1.49 9.59
C LEU A 823 -87.96 1.44 9.35
N ARG A 824 -87.53 0.67 8.35
CA ARG A 824 -86.13 0.45 8.03
C ARG A 824 -85.86 0.75 6.56
N LEU A 825 -84.78 1.49 6.33
CA LEU A 825 -84.25 1.77 5.00
C LEU A 825 -83.26 0.64 4.64
N LEU A 826 -83.60 -0.16 3.64
CA LEU A 826 -82.76 -1.28 3.18
C LEU A 826 -81.71 -0.82 2.18
N ASN A 827 -82.09 0.04 1.25
CA ASN A 827 -81.20 0.60 0.25
C ASN A 827 -81.65 2.01 -0.14
N SER A 828 -80.73 2.92 -0.42
CA SER A 828 -81.03 4.25 -0.93
C SER A 828 -80.06 4.66 -2.01
N GLU A 829 -80.61 5.22 -3.08
CA GLU A 829 -79.86 5.69 -4.22
C GLU A 829 -80.39 7.05 -4.70
N TYR A 830 -79.52 7.85 -5.30
CA TYR A 830 -79.91 9.09 -5.93
C TYR A 830 -79.03 9.41 -7.12
N ARG A 831 -79.55 10.22 -8.03
CA ARG A 831 -78.83 10.71 -9.18
C ARG A 831 -77.91 11.87 -8.80
N MET A 832 -76.61 11.69 -9.00
CA MET A 832 -75.56 12.67 -8.73
C MET A 832 -75.47 13.76 -9.80
N ASN A 833 -75.58 13.37 -11.08
CA ASN A 833 -75.33 14.25 -12.23
C ASN A 833 -76.59 14.44 -13.08
N PRO A 834 -76.84 15.65 -13.62
CA PRO A 834 -78.03 15.94 -14.41
C PRO A 834 -77.97 15.44 -15.87
N ILE A 835 -77.14 14.44 -16.17
CA ILE A 835 -76.83 14.01 -17.54
C ILE A 835 -77.79 12.88 -17.99
N ALA A 836 -78.64 13.17 -18.98
CA ALA A 836 -79.42 12.20 -19.73
C ALA A 836 -79.47 12.61 -21.22
N THR A 837 -79.30 11.67 -22.14
CA THR A 837 -79.31 11.95 -23.59
C THR A 837 -80.71 11.73 -24.19
N ASP A 838 -81.30 10.57 -23.92
CA ASP A 838 -82.60 10.15 -24.45
C ASP A 838 -83.45 9.45 -23.38
N LYS A 839 -84.76 9.29 -23.65
CA LYS A 839 -85.71 8.65 -22.71
C LYS A 839 -85.30 7.24 -22.26
N GLY A 840 -84.72 6.43 -23.16
CA GLY A 840 -84.22 5.09 -22.83
C GLY A 840 -82.96 5.09 -21.96
N SER A 841 -82.20 6.19 -21.94
CA SER A 841 -81.01 6.35 -21.10
C SER A 841 -81.34 6.88 -19.69
N TYR A 842 -82.59 7.31 -19.47
CA TYR A 842 -82.99 7.97 -18.23
C TYR A 842 -83.02 6.99 -17.03
N PRO A 843 -83.67 5.81 -17.12
CA PRO A 843 -83.58 4.81 -16.06
C PRO A 843 -82.13 4.38 -15.81
N LYS A 844 -81.85 3.94 -14.59
CA LYS A 844 -80.55 3.36 -14.23
C LYS A 844 -80.27 2.13 -15.10
N ALA A 845 -79.06 2.04 -15.65
CA ALA A 845 -78.64 0.86 -16.38
C ALA A 845 -78.66 -0.39 -15.46
N THR A 846 -79.26 -1.48 -15.93
CA THR A 846 -79.33 -2.74 -15.17
C THR A 846 -78.03 -3.55 -15.27
N ASP A 847 -77.22 -3.28 -16.31
CA ASP A 847 -75.93 -3.92 -16.57
C ASP A 847 -74.76 -2.95 -16.27
N GLY A 848 -74.03 -3.20 -15.18
CA GLY A 848 -72.83 -2.44 -14.79
C GLY A 848 -73.05 -1.32 -13.75
N ASP A 849 -71.96 -0.63 -13.40
CA ASP A 849 -71.98 0.48 -12.44
C ASP A 849 -72.27 1.80 -13.19
N ASP A 850 -73.39 2.47 -12.87
CA ASP A 850 -73.82 3.71 -13.54
C ASP A 850 -73.31 4.92 -12.76
N PRO A 851 -72.32 5.68 -13.28
CA PRO A 851 -71.69 6.80 -12.56
C PRO A 851 -72.65 7.98 -12.31
N ARG A 852 -73.86 7.96 -12.89
CA ARG A 852 -74.89 8.96 -12.64
C ARG A 852 -75.65 8.70 -11.34
N PHE A 853 -75.66 7.46 -10.85
CA PHE A 853 -76.35 7.06 -9.65
C PHE A 853 -75.36 6.71 -8.55
N ARG A 854 -75.72 7.03 -7.31
CA ARG A 854 -74.89 6.71 -6.16
C ARG A 854 -75.73 6.10 -5.05
N THR A 855 -75.20 5.03 -4.48
CA THR A 855 -75.70 4.43 -3.25
C THR A 855 -74.94 5.03 -2.07
N VAL A 856 -75.67 5.47 -1.04
CA VAL A 856 -75.06 6.03 0.17
C VAL A 856 -75.56 5.28 1.39
N SER A 857 -74.62 4.91 2.27
CA SER A 857 -74.94 4.37 3.59
C SER A 857 -75.16 5.51 4.55
N THR A 858 -76.37 5.61 5.10
CA THR A 858 -76.70 6.58 6.15
C THR A 858 -76.28 6.07 7.53
N PRO A 859 -76.04 6.96 8.51
CA PRO A 859 -75.64 6.55 9.86
C PRO A 859 -76.81 5.92 10.63
N VAL A 860 -78.03 6.39 10.36
CA VAL A 860 -79.26 5.94 11.01
C VAL A 860 -80.25 5.50 9.94
N SER A 861 -80.40 4.18 9.79
CA SER A 861 -81.21 3.52 8.75
C SER A 861 -82.50 2.88 9.28
N SER A 862 -82.90 3.16 10.53
CA SER A 862 -84.15 2.65 11.11
C SER A 862 -84.73 3.59 12.14
N ILE A 863 -86.06 3.66 12.21
CA ILE A 863 -86.81 4.33 13.28
C ILE A 863 -87.85 3.40 13.89
N ALA A 864 -88.22 3.68 15.14
CA ALA A 864 -89.37 3.08 15.80
C ALA A 864 -90.47 4.14 15.92
N VAL A 865 -91.69 3.76 15.53
CA VAL A 865 -92.89 4.60 15.54
C VAL A 865 -93.83 4.08 16.61
N SER A 866 -94.47 4.99 17.34
CA SER A 866 -95.34 4.67 18.47
C SER A 866 -96.72 5.32 18.38
N THR A 867 -96.83 6.50 17.76
CA THR A 867 -98.11 7.23 17.60
C THR A 867 -98.72 7.04 16.22
N ALA A 868 -97.88 6.79 15.21
CA ALA A 868 -98.24 6.67 13.79
C ALA A 868 -99.13 7.80 13.26
N GLN A 869 -98.94 9.01 13.80
CA GLN A 869 -99.51 10.26 13.31
C GLN A 869 -98.37 11.23 13.02
N ALA A 870 -97.90 11.26 11.78
CA ALA A 870 -96.71 11.99 11.34
C ALA A 870 -95.50 11.76 12.28
N ASP A 871 -95.31 10.52 12.72
CA ASP A 871 -94.29 10.13 13.69
C ASP A 871 -92.94 9.95 13.00
N SER A 872 -91.92 10.69 13.43
CA SER A 872 -90.55 10.64 12.87
C SER A 872 -89.63 9.65 13.59
N GLY A 873 -90.11 9.01 14.67
CA GLY A 873 -89.32 8.19 15.57
C GLY A 873 -88.34 8.97 16.45
N MET A 874 -88.49 10.29 16.51
CA MET A 874 -87.79 11.19 17.43
C MET A 874 -88.81 11.87 18.33
N PHE A 875 -88.43 12.18 19.58
CA PHE A 875 -89.30 12.91 20.50
C PHE A 875 -89.60 14.35 20.02
N GLU A 876 -88.60 15.00 19.43
CA GLU A 876 -88.71 16.33 18.81
C GLU A 876 -87.85 16.38 17.55
N VAL A 877 -88.38 16.95 16.47
CA VAL A 877 -87.66 17.11 15.19
C VAL A 877 -86.93 18.45 15.20
N ASN A 878 -85.60 18.43 15.36
CA ASN A 878 -84.76 19.62 15.36
C ASN A 878 -83.75 19.62 14.20
N PHE A 879 -83.97 20.49 13.21
CA PHE A 879 -83.08 20.62 12.04
C PHE A 879 -81.70 21.23 12.36
N ARG A 880 -81.53 21.83 13.55
CA ARG A 880 -80.26 22.44 14.01
C ARG A 880 -79.43 21.54 14.92
N ASP A 881 -79.83 20.29 15.13
CA ASP A 881 -79.04 19.32 15.89
C ASP A 881 -77.64 19.13 15.26
N GLU A 882 -76.65 18.82 16.08
CA GLU A 882 -75.28 18.48 15.68
C GLU A 882 -75.19 17.07 15.09
N ARG A 883 -76.20 16.22 15.32
CA ARG A 883 -76.30 14.87 14.76
C ARG A 883 -77.12 14.85 13.47
N TYR A 884 -76.87 13.84 12.64
CA TYR A 884 -77.75 13.54 11.52
C TYR A 884 -79.06 12.92 12.01
N MET A 885 -80.17 13.36 11.44
CA MET A 885 -81.48 12.76 11.70
C MET A 885 -81.61 11.38 11.04
N PRO A 886 -82.55 10.53 11.50
CA PRO A 886 -82.87 9.29 10.83
C PRO A 886 -83.15 9.48 9.34
N PHE A 887 -82.48 8.67 8.52
CA PHE A 887 -82.54 8.70 7.05
C PHE A 887 -82.03 10.00 6.40
N GLU A 888 -81.49 10.95 7.16
CA GLU A 888 -80.93 12.18 6.60
C GLU A 888 -79.76 11.84 5.64
N GLY A 889 -79.75 12.46 4.47
CA GLY A 889 -78.77 12.25 3.41
C GLY A 889 -78.94 10.94 2.62
N ALA A 890 -79.97 10.14 2.90
CA ALA A 890 -80.30 9.00 2.05
C ALA A 890 -80.88 9.47 0.70
N GLY A 891 -80.71 8.66 -0.34
CA GLY A 891 -81.39 8.92 -1.61
C GLY A 891 -82.90 8.75 -1.51
N ALA A 892 -83.66 9.63 -2.16
CA ALA A 892 -85.12 9.54 -2.19
C ALA A 892 -85.61 8.28 -2.93
N SER A 893 -84.90 7.86 -3.99
CA SER A 893 -85.11 6.54 -4.60
C SER A 893 -84.59 5.48 -3.64
N SER A 894 -85.46 4.65 -3.10
CA SER A 894 -85.13 3.85 -1.92
C SER A 894 -86.03 2.64 -1.74
N ARG A 895 -85.47 1.60 -1.09
CA ARG A 895 -86.18 0.38 -0.69
C ARG A 895 -86.38 0.38 0.81
N TRP A 896 -87.62 0.18 1.23
CA TRP A 896 -88.04 0.26 2.63
C TRP A 896 -88.63 -1.07 3.09
N ARG A 897 -88.53 -1.29 4.40
CA ARG A 897 -89.18 -2.38 5.11
C ARG A 897 -89.93 -1.81 6.29
N LEU A 898 -91.20 -2.16 6.40
CA LEU A 898 -92.06 -1.80 7.53
C LEU A 898 -92.47 -3.07 8.25
N GLU A 899 -92.28 -3.12 9.56
CA GLU A 899 -92.63 -4.27 10.39
C GLU A 899 -93.48 -3.85 11.59
N LEU A 900 -94.54 -4.61 11.82
CA LEU A 900 -95.43 -4.56 12.98
C LEU A 900 -95.18 -5.82 13.84
N PRO A 901 -95.51 -5.79 15.13
CA PRO A 901 -95.47 -6.97 15.99
C PRO A 901 -96.28 -8.16 15.45
N SER A 902 -95.60 -9.23 15.03
CA SER A 902 -96.25 -10.40 14.43
C SER A 902 -96.81 -11.39 15.47
N HIS A 903 -96.13 -11.56 16.61
CA HIS A 903 -96.48 -12.55 17.63
C HIS A 903 -97.70 -12.17 18.49
N PHE A 904 -97.81 -10.90 18.86
CA PHE A 904 -98.93 -10.39 19.66
C PHE A 904 -99.46 -9.10 19.05
N ARG A 905 -100.59 -9.19 18.34
CA ARG A 905 -101.26 -8.05 17.70
C ARG A 905 -102.13 -7.35 18.74
N GLN A 906 -101.71 -6.16 19.19
CA GLN A 906 -102.45 -5.38 20.19
C GLN A 906 -103.78 -4.82 19.67
N TRP A 907 -103.94 -4.73 18.35
CA TRP A 907 -105.12 -4.24 17.64
C TRP A 907 -105.21 -4.92 16.27
N ASP A 908 -106.36 -4.79 15.61
CA ASP A 908 -106.62 -5.46 14.34
C ASP A 908 -105.98 -4.73 13.15
N TYR A 909 -104.93 -5.33 12.59
CA TYR A 909 -104.21 -4.82 11.42
C TYR A 909 -105.08 -4.78 10.15
N GLY A 910 -106.19 -5.53 10.09
CA GLY A 910 -107.17 -5.43 9.01
C GLY A 910 -107.78 -4.03 8.86
N THR A 911 -107.73 -3.22 9.93
CA THR A 911 -108.24 -1.84 9.94
C THR A 911 -107.28 -0.81 9.32
N ILE A 912 -106.06 -1.20 8.95
CA ILE A 912 -105.09 -0.29 8.31
C ILE A 912 -105.61 0.10 6.93
N ASN A 913 -106.07 1.32 6.75
CA ASN A 913 -106.59 1.78 5.46
C ASN A 913 -105.47 2.06 4.44
N ASP A 914 -104.36 2.60 4.92
CA ASP A 914 -103.18 2.97 4.14
C ASP A 914 -101.98 3.14 5.08
N VAL A 915 -100.79 3.27 4.49
CA VAL A 915 -99.57 3.71 5.18
C VAL A 915 -99.00 4.88 4.40
N VAL A 916 -98.86 6.03 5.05
CA VAL A 916 -98.39 7.26 4.42
C VAL A 916 -97.03 7.65 4.97
N LEU A 917 -96.03 7.69 4.09
CA LEU A 917 -94.72 8.25 4.42
C LEU A 917 -94.72 9.73 4.04
N HIS A 918 -94.56 10.60 5.03
CA HIS A 918 -94.30 12.02 4.80
C HIS A 918 -92.78 12.21 4.68
N MET A 919 -92.32 12.32 3.44
CA MET A 919 -90.91 12.48 3.11
C MET A 919 -90.62 13.96 2.85
N ARG A 920 -89.70 14.53 3.62
CA ARG A 920 -89.10 15.84 3.33
C ARG A 920 -87.73 15.59 2.74
N TYR A 921 -87.48 16.10 1.55
CA TYR A 921 -86.22 15.92 0.84
C TYR A 921 -85.76 17.23 0.20
N THR A 922 -84.47 17.32 -0.08
CA THR A 922 -83.86 18.40 -0.84
C THR A 922 -83.51 17.92 -2.24
N SER A 923 -83.61 18.77 -3.25
CA SER A 923 -83.20 18.47 -4.62
C SER A 923 -82.55 19.68 -5.32
N LYS A 924 -81.89 19.44 -6.45
CA LYS A 924 -81.34 20.47 -7.33
C LYS A 924 -82.02 20.45 -8.69
N ASP A 925 -82.10 21.60 -9.35
CA ASP A 925 -82.65 21.72 -10.70
C ASP A 925 -81.58 21.37 -11.75
N GLY A 926 -81.86 20.35 -12.57
CA GLY A 926 -81.01 19.89 -13.67
C GLY A 926 -81.25 20.59 -15.00
N GLY A 927 -82.18 21.55 -15.04
CA GLY A 927 -82.52 22.35 -16.21
C GLY A 927 -83.46 21.64 -17.19
N ALA A 928 -83.93 22.40 -18.19
CA ALA A 928 -84.97 21.97 -19.12
C ALA A 928 -84.65 20.69 -19.91
N LYS A 929 -83.37 20.42 -20.18
CA LYS A 929 -82.93 19.21 -20.91
C LYS A 929 -83.22 17.94 -20.11
N LEU A 930 -82.86 17.91 -18.81
CA LEU A 930 -83.15 16.77 -17.95
C LEU A 930 -84.66 16.67 -17.69
N GLY A 931 -85.34 17.81 -17.56
CA GLY A 931 -86.79 17.88 -17.38
C GLY A 931 -87.57 17.24 -18.52
N GLY A 932 -87.23 17.56 -19.78
CA GLY A 932 -87.89 16.97 -20.95
C GLY A 932 -87.72 15.45 -21.01
N VAL A 933 -86.49 14.96 -20.84
CA VAL A 933 -86.20 13.51 -20.87
C VAL A 933 -86.89 12.77 -19.71
N ALA A 934 -86.94 13.37 -18.52
CA ALA A 934 -87.64 12.80 -17.36
C ALA A 934 -89.16 12.72 -17.60
N ALA A 935 -89.76 13.79 -18.15
CA ALA A 935 -91.18 13.84 -18.46
C ALA A 935 -91.58 12.78 -19.50
N ASP A 936 -90.76 12.59 -20.53
CA ASP A 936 -90.98 11.56 -21.55
C ASP A 936 -90.92 10.15 -20.91
N ALA A 937 -89.94 9.88 -20.04
CA ALA A 937 -89.81 8.61 -19.34
C ALA A 937 -90.98 8.32 -18.38
N VAL A 938 -91.51 9.35 -17.71
CA VAL A 938 -92.73 9.24 -16.88
C VAL A 938 -93.94 8.92 -17.76
N SER A 939 -94.07 9.57 -18.92
CA SER A 939 -95.19 9.31 -19.83
C SER A 939 -95.19 7.87 -20.36
N ASP A 940 -94.03 7.34 -20.75
CA ASP A 940 -93.85 5.94 -21.16
C ASP A 940 -94.23 4.97 -20.03
N PHE A 941 -93.84 5.26 -18.78
CA PHE A 941 -94.20 4.45 -17.63
C PHE A 941 -95.71 4.43 -17.35
N VAL A 942 -96.38 5.60 -17.44
CA VAL A 942 -97.83 5.69 -17.26
C VAL A 942 -98.57 4.95 -18.37
N TYR A 943 -98.15 5.08 -19.63
CA TYR A 943 -98.75 4.32 -20.73
C TYR A 943 -98.58 2.81 -20.56
N ALA A 944 -97.39 2.35 -20.17
CA ALA A 944 -97.14 0.94 -19.90
C ALA A 944 -98.02 0.39 -18.76
N MET A 945 -98.28 1.18 -17.72
CA MET A 945 -99.16 0.78 -16.61
C MET A 945 -100.64 0.75 -17.00
N ILE A 946 -101.08 1.64 -17.90
CA ILE A 946 -102.45 1.63 -18.45
C ILE A 946 -102.67 0.40 -19.35
N ASP A 947 -101.67 0.01 -20.14
CA ASP A 947 -101.75 -1.19 -20.97
C ASP A 947 -101.73 -2.51 -20.15
N LEU A 948 -101.28 -2.45 -18.90
CA LEU A 948 -101.26 -3.56 -17.93
C LEU A 948 -102.52 -3.63 -17.05
N SER A 949 -103.35 -2.58 -17.02
CA SER A 949 -104.60 -2.48 -16.24
C SER A 949 -105.82 -2.78 -17.09
#